data_AF-A0A2W4WC85-F1
#
_entry.id   AF-A0A2W4WC85-F1
#
_cell.length_a   1.000
_cell.length_b   1.000
_cell.length_c   1.000
_cell.angle_alpha   90.00
_cell.angle_beta   90.00
_cell.angle_gamma   90.00
#
_symmetry.space_group_name_H-M   'P 1'
#
loop_
_entity.id
_entity.type
_entity.pdbx_description
1 polymer ?
#
loop_
_entity_poly.entity_id
_entity_poly.type
_entity_poly.pdbx_seq_one_letter_code
_entity_poly.pdbx_strand_id
1 'polypeptide(L)'
;MYIWLSPVTINGAQTLAHHICELNVDTQPEADAGVLKERRNAVMALMQKAHPELVGADRNLLYAALSALVSRLPPGYGDLDFAIHLGMAHFFLPPAKRAERERVVDKTIEAYFGPPASRRADLLPRLDVLRTQILLLPDVLGDSLNRSKCGLLLFDTIMAPGSASCDPLAAKNYSSMQAVIAQLPVSATDKQSLLDMLCMMYCLVPIAARQGVINLVLDPRSRQALPILLPTSRIMIGAAYSFTPWQIFSGLFSVLSKATLEGVASTDPMAATLIDERVLFLNMQSDRMLALARSETIGALQAGVPMGVRGTSTRAALLSQRQALRRLDVRLAPKRPVDTQAPTPMVNPTTAPTDVEPAHAWSVARLVRWIEGPLTERSTTGRLNRQGVVAREKKAIEQDTQDQQGAGLPPEPVSPAITEDDVGLVINEALSATARFFHADIEDLAPLAVSLSAAKDLLGHCLELKEPLRALSDKPAAFDEEKARVLLQDAEGCIGSLRKSIKTAQASAQQVKRFGEQLGLALNAETLVLGKRHGGAIACPLRTDDWAWVAQTYHRRWLPRLKYLKVDGELITLPFDQAAALYVTGSSQSGYAFDVSVHLWQRRAGCTGQPSELNEDYPPMNEAQWFDTYIPCAVLHVPRAT
;
A
#
# COMPACT_ATOMS: atom_id res chain seq x y z
N MET A 1 23.85 -0.02 3.52
CA MET A 1 23.97 0.72 4.81
C MET A 1 22.80 0.38 5.69
N TYR A 2 22.88 0.73 6.98
CA TYR A 2 21.99 0.19 8.01
C TYR A 2 21.24 1.29 8.75
N ILE A 3 20.19 0.90 9.46
CA ILE A 3 19.45 1.75 10.39
C ILE A 3 19.74 1.31 11.82
N TRP A 4 19.50 2.19 12.79
CA TRP A 4 19.55 1.79 14.19
C TRP A 4 18.15 1.40 14.66
N LEU A 5 18.04 0.32 15.45
CA LEU A 5 16.78 -0.15 16.02
C LEU A 5 16.82 -0.01 17.54
N SER A 6 15.80 0.63 18.11
CA SER A 6 15.65 0.74 19.56
C SER A 6 14.34 0.11 20.02
N PRO A 7 14.31 -0.55 21.18
CA PRO A 7 13.06 -1.03 21.75
C PRO A 7 12.26 0.18 22.24
N VAL A 8 10.98 0.23 21.91
CA VAL A 8 10.03 1.22 22.42
C VAL A 8 8.76 0.51 22.90
N THR A 9 8.15 1.01 23.96
CA THR A 9 6.91 0.45 24.49
C THR A 9 5.74 1.27 23.96
N ILE A 10 4.87 0.66 23.16
CA ILE A 10 3.64 1.26 22.66
C ILE A 10 2.47 0.45 23.20
N ASN A 11 1.60 1.08 23.99
CA ASN A 11 0.44 0.43 24.62
C ASN A 11 0.78 -0.85 25.41
N GLY A 12 1.92 -0.84 26.12
CA GLY A 12 2.41 -1.99 26.89
C GLY A 12 3.09 -3.09 26.06
N ALA A 13 3.06 -3.02 24.74
CA ALA A 13 3.80 -3.93 23.85
C ALA A 13 5.17 -3.36 23.49
N GLN A 14 6.23 -4.17 23.59
CA GLN A 14 7.55 -3.81 23.06
C GLN A 14 7.57 -3.95 21.53
N THR A 15 7.93 -2.87 20.84
CA THR A 15 8.20 -2.86 19.40
C THR A 15 9.58 -2.25 19.12
N LEU A 16 10.05 -2.34 17.88
CA LEU A 16 11.31 -1.73 17.45
C LEU A 16 11.02 -0.45 16.67
N ALA A 17 11.49 0.68 17.18
CA ALA A 17 11.54 1.93 16.44
C ALA A 17 12.74 1.95 15.47
N HIS A 18 12.57 2.60 14.33
CA HIS A 18 13.59 2.76 13.28
C HIS A 18 14.18 4.16 13.38
N HIS A 19 15.52 4.22 13.40
CA HIS A 19 16.25 5.48 13.38
C HIS A 19 17.20 5.49 12.20
N ILE A 20 17.04 6.47 11.32
CA ILE A 20 17.94 6.74 10.20
C ILE A 20 18.96 7.80 10.61
N CYS A 21 20.13 7.83 9.96
CA CYS A 21 21.05 8.96 10.14
C CYS A 21 20.37 10.27 9.76
N GLU A 22 20.52 11.28 10.62
CA GLU A 22 19.95 12.60 10.38
C GLU A 22 20.58 13.23 9.13
N LEU A 23 19.73 13.60 8.18
CA LEU A 23 20.13 14.39 7.02
C LEU A 23 19.81 15.85 7.27
N ASN A 24 20.83 16.64 7.57
CA ASN A 24 20.70 18.07 7.79
C ASN A 24 21.61 18.82 6.81
N VAL A 25 21.02 19.21 5.69
CA VAL A 25 21.67 19.92 4.58
C VAL A 25 21.54 21.44 4.68
N ASP A 26 20.73 21.89 5.64
CA ASP A 26 20.41 23.31 5.87
C ASP A 26 21.30 23.89 6.96
N THR A 27 21.74 23.06 7.89
CA THR A 27 22.70 23.42 8.92
C THR A 27 24.11 23.42 8.35
N GLN A 28 24.85 24.50 8.61
CA GLN A 28 26.26 24.57 8.21
C GLN A 28 27.04 23.43 8.87
N PRO A 29 28.02 22.84 8.16
CA PRO A 29 28.94 21.88 8.75
C PRO A 29 29.61 22.42 10.01
N GLU A 30 30.09 21.50 10.86
CA GLU A 30 30.92 21.86 12.01
C GLU A 30 32.14 22.69 11.55
N ALA A 31 32.30 23.87 12.15
CA ALA A 31 33.36 24.81 11.82
C ALA A 31 34.37 24.98 12.97
N ASP A 32 34.02 24.55 14.19
CA ASP A 32 34.92 24.62 15.33
C ASP A 32 36.12 23.67 15.14
N ALA A 33 37.32 24.25 15.13
CA ALA A 33 38.55 23.49 14.89
C ALA A 33 38.84 22.46 15.99
N GLY A 34 38.42 22.72 17.23
CA GLY A 34 38.52 21.80 18.36
C GLY A 34 37.62 20.59 18.17
N VAL A 35 36.34 20.81 17.88
CA VAL A 35 35.36 19.74 17.63
C VAL A 35 35.76 18.92 16.39
N LEU A 36 36.22 19.56 15.31
CA LEU A 36 36.70 18.83 14.13
C LEU A 36 37.92 17.96 14.44
N LYS A 37 38.83 18.44 15.29
CA LYS A 37 39.97 17.65 15.77
C LYS A 37 39.51 16.45 16.58
N GLU A 38 38.53 16.63 17.48
CA GLU A 38 37.93 15.53 18.25
C GLU A 38 37.27 14.49 17.35
N ARG A 39 36.48 14.91 16.37
CA ARG A 39 35.85 14.00 15.38
C ARG A 39 36.89 13.20 14.61
N ARG A 40 37.96 13.84 14.15
CA ARG A 40 39.07 13.18 13.46
C ARG A 40 39.82 12.19 14.36
N ASN A 41 40.00 12.52 15.64
CA ASN A 41 40.59 11.59 16.61
C ASN A 41 39.68 10.38 16.82
N ALA A 42 38.36 10.58 16.89
CA ALA A 42 37.38 9.49 16.98
C ALA A 42 37.44 8.57 15.75
N VAL A 43 37.55 9.13 14.54
CA VAL A 43 37.76 8.35 13.29
C VAL A 43 39.00 7.46 13.42
N MET A 44 40.14 8.02 13.82
CA MET A 44 41.38 7.24 13.98
C MET A 44 41.21 6.11 14.99
N ALA A 45 40.66 6.41 16.17
CA ALA A 45 40.49 5.45 17.24
C ALA A 45 39.55 4.30 16.84
N LEU A 46 38.41 4.62 16.22
CA LEU A 46 37.44 3.62 15.78
C LEU A 46 37.96 2.77 14.62
N MET A 47 38.63 3.39 13.64
CA MET A 47 39.23 2.66 12.52
C MET A 47 40.32 1.69 13.01
N GLN A 48 41.20 2.13 13.92
CA GLN A 48 42.25 1.27 14.48
C GLN A 48 41.66 0.12 15.32
N LYS A 49 40.54 0.35 16.00
CA LYS A 49 39.84 -0.67 16.78
C LYS A 49 39.11 -1.68 15.89
N ALA A 50 38.41 -1.21 14.87
CA ALA A 50 37.58 -2.05 14.00
C ALA A 50 38.40 -2.81 12.95
N HIS A 51 39.48 -2.19 12.46
CA HIS A 51 40.31 -2.70 11.37
C HIS A 51 41.80 -2.53 11.66
N PRO A 52 42.35 -3.24 12.67
CA PRO A 52 43.77 -3.15 13.03
C PRO A 52 44.71 -3.60 11.91
N GLU A 53 44.21 -4.37 10.94
CA GLU A 53 44.93 -4.85 9.75
C GLU A 53 45.24 -3.74 8.73
N LEU A 54 44.52 -2.61 8.77
CA LEU A 54 44.76 -1.51 7.85
C LEU A 54 46.07 -0.77 8.19
N VAL A 55 47.02 -0.79 7.26
CA VAL A 55 48.32 -0.13 7.40
C VAL A 55 48.65 0.73 6.18
N GLY A 56 49.59 1.67 6.34
CA GLY A 56 50.15 2.44 5.24
C GLY A 56 49.12 3.27 4.45
N ALA A 57 49.15 3.13 3.12
CA ALA A 57 48.36 3.94 2.19
C ALA A 57 46.84 3.73 2.33
N ASP A 58 46.40 2.48 2.49
CA ASP A 58 44.97 2.14 2.58
C ASP A 58 44.32 2.76 3.83
N ARG A 59 45.03 2.71 4.97
CA ARG A 59 44.62 3.38 6.20
C ARG A 59 44.48 4.88 6.02
N ASN A 60 45.46 5.51 5.36
CA ASN A 60 45.45 6.96 5.13
C ASN A 60 44.33 7.38 4.19
N LEU A 61 44.04 6.58 3.14
CA LEU A 61 42.94 6.81 2.22
C LEU A 61 41.58 6.74 2.94
N LEU A 62 41.36 5.68 3.72
CA LEU A 62 40.11 5.52 4.50
C LEU A 62 39.97 6.63 5.54
N TYR A 63 41.05 6.96 6.27
CA TYR A 63 41.05 8.05 7.24
C TYR A 63 40.69 9.39 6.61
N ALA A 64 41.28 9.72 5.45
CA ALA A 64 40.98 10.96 4.74
C ALA A 64 39.50 11.02 4.32
N ALA A 65 38.97 9.92 3.80
CA ALA A 65 37.58 9.81 3.38
C ALA A 65 36.59 9.96 4.56
N LEU A 66 36.84 9.27 5.67
CA LEU A 66 36.04 9.36 6.89
C LEU A 66 36.17 10.73 7.58
N SER A 67 37.37 11.32 7.57
CA SER A 67 37.59 12.67 8.10
C SER A 67 36.81 13.73 7.31
N ALA A 68 36.77 13.59 5.98
CA ALA A 68 35.93 14.43 5.13
C ALA A 68 34.45 14.21 5.44
N LEU A 69 34.04 12.96 5.68
CA LEU A 69 32.65 12.64 6.06
C LEU A 69 32.24 13.32 7.37
N VAL A 70 32.98 13.11 8.46
CA VAL A 70 32.61 13.65 9.78
C VAL A 70 32.71 15.17 9.86
N SER A 71 33.51 15.79 9.00
CA SER A 71 33.58 17.25 8.88
C SER A 71 32.34 17.88 8.25
N ARG A 72 31.51 17.09 7.56
CA ARG A 72 30.27 17.54 6.91
C ARG A 72 29.00 17.17 7.68
N LEU A 73 29.16 16.61 8.88
CA LEU A 73 28.05 16.38 9.81
C LEU A 73 27.77 17.68 10.58
N PRO A 74 26.50 17.97 10.93
CA PRO A 74 26.13 19.20 11.61
C PRO A 74 26.77 19.30 13.02
N PRO A 75 26.83 20.50 13.62
CA PRO A 75 27.26 20.68 15.01
C PRO A 75 26.41 19.85 15.96
N GLY A 76 27.03 19.31 17.01
CA GLY A 76 26.30 18.49 18.01
C GLY A 76 25.72 17.17 17.49
N TYR A 77 26.18 16.65 16.34
CA TYR A 77 25.68 15.38 15.78
C TYR A 77 25.82 14.21 16.77
N GLY A 78 24.70 13.77 17.33
CA GLY A 78 24.66 12.83 18.46
C GLY A 78 25.10 11.40 18.12
N ASP A 79 25.08 11.03 16.84
CA ASP A 79 25.34 9.65 16.38
C ASP A 79 26.66 9.50 15.62
N LEU A 80 27.70 10.25 16.04
CA LEU A 80 29.00 10.27 15.36
C LEU A 80 29.64 8.89 15.22
N ASP A 81 29.64 8.09 16.28
CA ASP A 81 30.19 6.72 16.29
C ASP A 81 29.51 5.83 15.24
N PHE A 82 28.18 5.89 15.17
CA PHE A 82 27.39 5.14 14.19
C PHE A 82 27.67 5.61 12.75
N ALA A 83 27.75 6.93 12.52
CA ALA A 83 28.07 7.50 11.21
C ALA A 83 29.48 7.09 10.73
N ILE A 84 30.47 7.00 11.63
CA ILE A 84 31.81 6.53 11.29
C ILE A 84 31.78 5.06 10.83
N HIS A 85 31.04 4.20 11.54
CA HIS A 85 30.89 2.79 11.14
C HIS A 85 30.17 2.61 9.80
N LEU A 86 29.10 3.38 9.56
CA LEU A 86 28.43 3.39 8.26
C LEU A 86 29.33 3.93 7.15
N GLY A 87 30.11 4.97 7.43
CA GLY A 87 31.14 5.46 6.52
C GLY A 87 32.15 4.37 6.17
N MET A 88 32.66 3.63 7.17
CA MET A 88 33.57 2.50 6.94
C MET A 88 32.89 1.45 6.04
N ALA A 89 31.66 1.04 6.38
CA ALA A 89 30.90 0.08 5.59
C ALA A 89 30.74 0.52 4.12
N HIS A 90 30.58 1.83 3.85
CA HIS A 90 30.52 2.38 2.49
C HIS A 90 31.87 2.28 1.78
N PHE A 91 32.95 2.70 2.42
CA PHE A 91 34.27 2.73 1.80
C PHE A 91 34.88 1.33 1.62
N PHE A 92 34.43 0.33 2.38
CA PHE A 92 34.77 -1.08 2.19
C PHE A 92 33.92 -1.80 1.14
N LEU A 93 32.92 -1.16 0.54
CA LEU A 93 32.21 -1.75 -0.59
C LEU A 93 33.18 -2.06 -1.75
N PRO A 94 32.92 -3.13 -2.53
CA PRO A 94 33.65 -3.36 -3.78
C PRO A 94 33.65 -2.09 -4.64
N PRO A 95 34.77 -1.69 -5.27
CA PRO A 95 34.89 -0.40 -5.97
C PRO A 95 33.77 -0.11 -6.96
N ALA A 96 33.33 -1.13 -7.72
CA ALA A 96 32.20 -1.01 -8.65
C ALA A 96 30.87 -0.69 -7.94
N LYS A 97 30.58 -1.34 -6.81
CA LYS A 97 29.36 -1.07 -6.02
C LYS A 97 29.40 0.31 -5.37
N ARG A 98 30.56 0.71 -4.85
CA ARG A 98 30.77 2.04 -4.28
C ARG A 98 30.54 3.12 -5.33
N ALA A 99 31.18 2.98 -6.49
CA ALA A 99 31.07 3.93 -7.61
C ALA A 99 29.64 4.01 -8.14
N GLU A 100 28.93 2.88 -8.25
CA GLU A 100 27.52 2.90 -8.68
C GLU A 100 26.64 3.69 -7.70
N ARG A 101 26.83 3.47 -6.40
CA ARG A 101 26.08 4.16 -5.35
C ARG A 101 26.33 5.68 -5.38
N GLU A 102 27.59 6.09 -5.49
CA GLU A 102 27.97 7.51 -5.62
C GLU A 102 27.42 8.12 -6.91
N ARG A 103 27.46 7.38 -8.04
CA ARG A 103 26.89 7.79 -9.33
C ARG A 103 25.38 8.01 -9.27
N VAL A 104 24.63 7.16 -8.56
CA VAL A 104 23.18 7.35 -8.36
C VAL A 104 22.91 8.67 -7.63
N VAL A 105 23.70 8.97 -6.59
CA VAL A 105 23.58 10.23 -5.84
C VAL A 105 23.84 11.43 -6.75
N ASP A 106 24.95 11.41 -7.49
CA ASP A 106 25.32 12.49 -8.40
C ASP A 106 24.31 12.68 -9.53
N LYS A 107 23.79 11.59 -10.11
CA LYS A 107 22.76 11.63 -11.14
C LYS A 107 21.48 12.28 -10.63
N THR A 108 21.07 11.98 -9.40
CA THR A 108 19.90 12.63 -8.79
C THR A 108 20.17 14.11 -8.57
N ILE A 109 21.32 14.50 -8.01
CA ILE A 109 21.67 15.93 -7.84
C ILE A 109 21.69 16.65 -9.20
N GLU A 110 22.29 16.05 -10.21
CA GLU A 110 22.35 16.60 -11.58
C GLU A 110 20.95 16.77 -12.20
N ALA A 111 20.01 15.87 -11.93
CA ALA A 111 18.64 15.98 -12.43
C ALA A 111 17.88 17.19 -11.86
N TYR A 112 18.25 17.70 -10.68
CA TYR A 112 17.62 18.86 -10.03
C TYR A 112 18.35 20.18 -10.26
N PHE A 113 19.68 20.14 -10.33
CA PHE A 113 20.55 21.34 -10.36
C PHE A 113 21.35 21.48 -11.66
N GLY A 114 21.21 20.55 -12.60
CA GLY A 114 21.99 20.50 -13.82
C GLY A 114 23.44 20.00 -13.62
N PRO A 115 24.24 20.02 -14.70
CA PRO A 115 25.65 19.60 -14.65
C PRO A 115 26.44 20.45 -13.65
N PRO A 116 27.52 19.93 -13.03
CA PRO A 116 28.30 20.66 -12.02
C PRO A 116 28.69 22.08 -12.42
N ALA A 117 29.03 22.30 -13.69
CA ALA A 117 29.45 23.60 -14.22
C ALA A 117 28.33 24.66 -14.26
N SER A 118 27.05 24.27 -14.23
CA SER A 118 25.91 25.20 -14.23
C SER A 118 25.38 25.52 -12.84
N ARG A 119 25.93 24.91 -11.78
CA ARG A 119 25.44 25.07 -10.41
C ARG A 119 25.94 26.37 -9.81
N ARG A 120 25.08 27.05 -9.05
CA ARG A 120 25.47 28.26 -8.32
C ARG A 120 26.52 27.96 -7.25
N ALA A 121 27.49 28.86 -7.08
CA ALA A 121 28.59 28.70 -6.14
C ALA A 121 28.13 28.57 -4.68
N ASP A 122 27.06 29.27 -4.29
CA ASP A 122 26.49 29.22 -2.93
C ASP A 122 25.81 27.88 -2.61
N LEU A 123 25.46 27.09 -3.61
CA LEU A 123 24.85 25.77 -3.43
C LEU A 123 25.88 24.65 -3.26
N LEU A 124 27.09 24.83 -3.80
CA LEU A 124 28.10 23.77 -3.82
C LEU A 124 28.40 23.22 -2.42
N PRO A 125 28.57 24.04 -1.36
CA PRO A 125 28.78 23.51 -0.01
C PRO A 125 27.61 22.65 0.49
N ARG A 126 26.35 23.07 0.27
CA ARG A 126 25.15 22.31 0.69
C ARG A 126 25.01 21.00 -0.10
N LEU A 127 25.32 21.01 -1.39
CA LEU A 127 25.31 19.82 -2.24
C LEU A 127 26.41 18.83 -1.87
N ASP A 128 27.59 19.31 -1.46
CA ASP A 128 28.67 18.45 -0.98
C ASP A 128 28.32 17.80 0.37
N VAL A 129 27.63 18.54 1.25
CA VAL A 129 27.05 18.00 2.49
C VAL A 129 26.02 16.92 2.18
N LEU A 130 25.05 17.21 1.30
CA LEU A 130 24.05 16.23 0.86
C LEU A 130 24.71 14.97 0.28
N ARG A 131 25.64 15.13 -0.66
CA ARG A 131 26.36 14.01 -1.28
C ARG A 131 27.03 13.13 -0.23
N THR A 132 27.57 13.74 0.83
CA THR A 132 28.27 13.01 1.89
C THR A 132 27.31 12.30 2.84
N GLN A 133 26.30 13.01 3.34
CA GLN A 133 25.37 12.46 4.34
C GLN A 133 24.48 11.37 3.76
N ILE A 134 24.10 11.46 2.49
CA ILE A 134 23.25 10.44 1.85
C ILE A 134 23.93 9.07 1.77
N LEU A 135 25.26 9.03 1.78
CA LEU A 135 26.03 7.78 1.79
C LEU A 135 25.84 6.98 3.08
N LEU A 136 25.33 7.61 4.14
CA LEU A 136 25.01 6.93 5.41
C LEU A 136 23.67 6.19 5.37
N LEU A 137 22.85 6.36 4.34
CA LEU A 137 21.50 5.79 4.30
C LEU A 137 21.43 4.43 3.60
N PRO A 138 20.54 3.52 3.99
CA PRO A 138 20.24 2.32 3.21
C PRO A 138 19.88 2.66 1.76
N ASP A 139 20.29 1.83 0.79
CA ASP A 139 20.02 2.09 -0.64
C ASP A 139 18.52 2.22 -0.92
N VAL A 140 17.70 1.41 -0.25
CA VAL A 140 16.22 1.43 -0.35
C VAL A 140 15.59 2.75 0.10
N LEU A 141 16.26 3.53 0.95
CA LEU A 141 15.81 4.85 1.39
C LEU A 141 16.50 6.00 0.63
N GLY A 142 17.65 5.72 0.02
CA GLY A 142 18.56 6.70 -0.57
C GLY A 142 17.90 7.56 -1.65
N ASP A 143 17.18 6.96 -2.61
CA ASP A 143 16.56 7.72 -3.70
C ASP A 143 15.50 8.70 -3.21
N SER A 144 14.55 8.24 -2.37
CA SER A 144 13.46 9.08 -1.87
C SER A 144 13.96 10.24 -1.00
N LEU A 145 14.94 9.97 -0.13
CA LEU A 145 15.53 11.00 0.73
C LEU A 145 16.43 11.97 -0.05
N ASN A 146 17.20 11.48 -1.02
CA ASN A 146 18.02 12.34 -1.89
C ASN A 146 17.15 13.29 -2.71
N ARG A 147 16.07 12.79 -3.34
CA ARG A 147 15.10 13.62 -4.06
C ARG A 147 14.43 14.64 -3.15
N SER A 148 14.03 14.22 -1.95
CA SER A 148 13.41 15.11 -0.96
C SER A 148 14.35 16.26 -0.60
N LYS A 149 15.62 15.96 -0.30
CA LYS A 149 16.59 16.99 0.07
C LYS A 149 17.00 17.85 -1.11
N CYS A 150 17.16 17.29 -2.31
CA CYS A 150 17.37 18.08 -3.53
C CYS A 150 16.22 19.06 -3.77
N GLY A 151 14.97 18.60 -3.67
CA GLY A 151 13.81 19.46 -3.88
C GLY A 151 13.61 20.52 -2.81
N LEU A 152 13.89 20.21 -1.53
CA LEU A 152 13.86 21.19 -0.44
C LEU A 152 14.97 22.25 -0.61
N LEU A 153 16.21 21.83 -0.88
CA LEU A 153 17.32 22.74 -1.20
C LEU A 153 16.97 23.66 -2.38
N LEU A 154 16.28 23.10 -3.38
CA LEU A 154 15.85 23.86 -4.54
C LEU A 154 14.72 24.85 -4.19
N PHE A 155 13.76 24.43 -3.38
CA PHE A 155 12.68 25.29 -2.91
C PHE A 155 13.23 26.52 -2.18
N ASP A 156 14.17 26.32 -1.26
CA ASP A 156 14.84 27.40 -0.53
C ASP A 156 15.58 28.39 -1.44
N THR A 157 15.97 27.97 -2.65
CA THR A 157 16.94 28.69 -3.48
C THR A 157 16.34 29.29 -4.75
N ILE A 158 15.29 28.68 -5.30
CA ILE A 158 14.55 29.15 -6.49
C ILE A 158 13.32 29.97 -6.11
N MET A 159 12.63 29.64 -5.01
CA MET A 159 11.41 30.36 -4.61
C MET A 159 11.69 31.67 -3.89
N ALA A 160 12.96 31.99 -3.62
CA ALA A 160 13.40 33.32 -3.22
C ALA A 160 13.43 34.26 -4.47
N PRO A 161 12.65 35.35 -4.49
CA PRO A 161 12.51 36.21 -5.66
C PRO A 161 13.84 36.93 -5.95
N GLY A 162 14.56 36.49 -6.99
CA GLY A 162 15.74 37.23 -7.48
C GLY A 162 16.78 36.48 -8.31
N SER A 163 16.80 35.13 -8.36
CA SER A 163 17.87 34.42 -9.08
C SER A 163 17.41 33.16 -9.84
N ALA A 164 16.93 33.36 -11.07
CA ALA A 164 16.50 32.30 -12.00
C ALA A 164 17.66 31.49 -12.62
N SER A 165 18.80 31.31 -11.93
CA SER A 165 20.00 30.71 -12.54
C SER A 165 19.96 29.17 -12.61
N CYS A 166 19.26 28.49 -11.70
CA CYS A 166 19.15 27.02 -11.72
C CYS A 166 17.98 26.51 -12.59
N ASP A 167 16.96 27.33 -12.83
CA ASP A 167 15.83 27.01 -13.70
C ASP A 167 15.29 28.31 -14.35
N PRO A 168 15.59 28.55 -15.63
CA PRO A 168 15.19 29.78 -16.31
C PRO A 168 13.67 29.90 -16.50
N LEU A 169 12.92 28.78 -16.41
CA LEU A 169 11.46 28.79 -16.58
C LEU A 169 10.72 28.98 -15.26
N ALA A 170 11.39 28.89 -14.11
CA ALA A 170 10.75 28.91 -12.79
C ALA A 170 9.89 30.16 -12.57
N ALA A 171 10.40 31.36 -12.90
CA ALA A 171 9.64 32.60 -12.72
C ALA A 171 8.35 32.63 -13.57
N LYS A 172 8.45 32.24 -14.84
CA LYS A 172 7.28 32.15 -15.74
C LYS A 172 6.28 31.11 -15.25
N ASN A 173 6.76 29.95 -14.83
CA ASN A 173 5.93 28.85 -14.34
C ASN A 173 5.23 29.23 -13.03
N TYR A 174 5.92 29.92 -12.13
CA TYR A 174 5.34 30.48 -10.90
C TYR A 174 4.20 31.46 -11.20
N SER A 175 4.43 32.46 -12.06
CA SER A 175 3.38 33.40 -12.46
C SER A 175 2.17 32.69 -13.09
N SER A 176 2.44 31.61 -13.85
CA SER A 176 1.41 30.81 -14.50
C SER A 176 0.55 30.05 -13.47
N MET A 177 1.18 29.41 -12.46
CA MET A 177 0.47 28.77 -11.35
C MET A 177 -0.33 29.80 -10.54
N GLN A 178 0.27 30.94 -10.22
CA GLN A 178 -0.39 32.02 -9.48
C GLN A 178 -1.65 32.53 -10.21
N ALA A 179 -1.59 32.69 -11.54
CA ALA A 179 -2.72 33.13 -12.35
C ALA A 179 -3.89 32.12 -12.35
N VAL A 180 -3.60 30.81 -12.31
CA VAL A 180 -4.62 29.76 -12.17
C VAL A 180 -5.23 29.80 -10.77
N ILE A 181 -4.42 29.84 -9.72
CA ILE A 181 -4.88 29.86 -8.34
C ILE A 181 -5.72 31.10 -8.03
N ALA A 182 -5.38 32.25 -8.61
CA ALA A 182 -6.15 33.49 -8.46
C ALA A 182 -7.61 33.34 -8.90
N GLN A 183 -7.88 32.49 -9.90
CA GLN A 183 -9.22 32.24 -10.46
C GLN A 183 -10.06 31.25 -9.65
N LEU A 184 -9.47 30.56 -8.66
CA LEU A 184 -10.19 29.55 -7.89
C LEU A 184 -11.18 30.19 -6.90
N PRO A 185 -12.38 29.60 -6.70
CA PRO A 185 -13.38 30.08 -5.75
C PRO A 185 -13.10 29.60 -4.31
N VAL A 186 -11.89 29.85 -3.81
CA VAL A 186 -11.46 29.47 -2.44
C VAL A 186 -10.97 30.70 -1.67
N SER A 187 -10.81 30.57 -0.34
CA SER A 187 -10.37 31.67 0.52
C SER A 187 -8.97 32.17 0.15
N ALA A 188 -8.62 33.40 0.51
CA ALA A 188 -7.27 33.94 0.25
C ALA A 188 -6.18 33.10 0.93
N THR A 189 -6.43 32.60 2.14
CA THR A 189 -5.54 31.69 2.86
C THR A 189 -5.35 30.37 2.12
N ASP A 190 -6.45 29.78 1.62
CA ASP A 190 -6.39 28.54 0.84
C ASP A 190 -5.66 28.74 -0.49
N LYS A 191 -5.83 29.90 -1.15
CA LYS A 191 -5.06 30.25 -2.35
C LYS A 191 -3.56 30.26 -2.08
N GLN A 192 -3.14 30.88 -0.98
CA GLN A 192 -1.72 30.91 -0.62
C GLN A 192 -1.20 29.50 -0.32
N SER A 193 -1.93 28.71 0.47
CA SER A 193 -1.55 27.32 0.77
C SER A 193 -1.47 26.45 -0.49
N LEU A 194 -2.41 26.60 -1.43
CA LEU A 194 -2.37 25.91 -2.72
C LEU A 194 -1.13 26.32 -3.54
N LEU A 195 -0.83 27.61 -3.59
CA LEU A 195 0.36 28.10 -4.29
C LEU A 195 1.64 27.53 -3.66
N ASP A 196 1.78 27.57 -2.33
CA ASP A 196 2.95 27.04 -1.62
C ASP A 196 3.13 25.55 -1.90
N MET A 197 2.04 24.77 -1.86
CA MET A 197 2.06 23.35 -2.20
C MET A 197 2.48 23.11 -3.65
N LEU A 198 1.90 23.82 -4.62
CA LEU A 198 2.28 23.68 -6.02
C LEU A 198 3.75 24.06 -6.28
N CYS A 199 4.26 25.07 -5.59
CA CYS A 199 5.66 25.47 -5.66
C CYS A 199 6.60 24.41 -5.07
N MET A 200 6.23 23.84 -3.93
CA MET A 200 6.94 22.72 -3.35
C MET A 200 6.90 21.49 -4.27
N MET A 201 5.74 21.17 -4.86
CA MET A 201 5.59 20.10 -5.84
C MET A 201 6.47 20.33 -7.07
N TYR A 202 6.53 21.56 -7.58
CA TYR A 202 7.39 21.95 -8.70
C TYR A 202 8.88 21.71 -8.38
N CYS A 203 9.32 22.10 -7.18
CA CYS A 203 10.72 21.98 -6.76
C CYS A 203 11.12 20.53 -6.43
N LEU A 204 10.17 19.71 -5.98
CA LEU A 204 10.40 18.30 -5.70
C LEU A 204 10.56 17.44 -6.96
N VAL A 205 10.34 17.99 -8.16
CA VAL A 205 10.50 17.28 -9.44
C VAL A 205 11.79 17.70 -10.17
N PRO A 206 12.52 16.75 -10.79
CA PRO A 206 13.65 17.05 -11.67
C PRO A 206 13.29 18.05 -12.78
N ILE A 207 14.24 18.87 -13.22
CA ILE A 207 14.00 19.96 -14.20
C ILE A 207 13.25 19.45 -15.44
N ALA A 208 13.69 18.32 -15.99
CA ALA A 208 13.11 17.73 -17.21
C ALA A 208 11.63 17.31 -17.08
N ALA A 209 11.13 17.07 -15.86
CA ALA A 209 9.77 16.59 -15.62
C ALA A 209 8.81 17.70 -15.13
N ARG A 210 9.30 18.92 -14.88
CA ARG A 210 8.47 20.03 -14.36
C ARG A 210 7.36 20.46 -15.30
N GLN A 211 7.58 20.34 -16.61
CA GLN A 211 6.56 20.68 -17.59
C GLN A 211 5.28 19.85 -17.41
N GLY A 212 5.40 18.59 -16.93
CA GLY A 212 4.24 17.77 -16.61
C GLY A 212 3.39 18.35 -15.47
N VAL A 213 4.05 18.88 -14.43
CA VAL A 213 3.36 19.57 -13.31
C VAL A 213 2.65 20.82 -13.81
N ILE A 214 3.34 21.63 -14.62
CA ILE A 214 2.77 22.88 -15.16
C ILE A 214 1.61 22.59 -16.12
N ASN A 215 1.74 21.59 -17.00
CA ASN A 215 0.66 21.19 -17.89
C ASN A 215 -0.57 20.72 -17.11
N LEU A 216 -0.38 19.96 -16.02
CA LEU A 216 -1.48 19.53 -15.16
C LEU A 216 -2.18 20.71 -14.48
N VAL A 217 -1.42 21.67 -13.94
CA VAL A 217 -2.00 22.87 -13.30
C VAL A 217 -2.72 23.77 -14.32
N LEU A 218 -2.19 23.89 -15.54
CA LEU A 218 -2.79 24.73 -16.58
C LEU A 218 -3.98 24.07 -17.29
N ASP A 219 -4.16 22.75 -17.17
CA ASP A 219 -5.34 22.05 -17.70
C ASP A 219 -6.62 22.64 -17.08
N PRO A 220 -7.57 23.16 -17.88
CA PRO A 220 -8.82 23.72 -17.36
C PRO A 220 -9.59 22.73 -16.48
N ARG A 221 -9.47 21.43 -16.73
CA ARG A 221 -10.12 20.36 -15.93
C ARG A 221 -9.57 20.28 -14.51
N SER A 222 -8.31 20.64 -14.29
CA SER A 222 -7.69 20.54 -12.96
C SER A 222 -8.22 21.60 -12.00
N ARG A 223 -8.87 22.67 -12.49
CA ARG A 223 -9.38 23.77 -11.65
C ARG A 223 -10.36 23.31 -10.57
N GLN A 224 -11.19 22.31 -10.88
CA GLN A 224 -12.14 21.74 -9.92
C GLN A 224 -11.45 20.78 -8.93
N ALA A 225 -10.36 20.16 -9.36
CA ALA A 225 -9.58 19.20 -8.57
C ALA A 225 -8.51 19.86 -7.68
N LEU A 226 -7.98 21.03 -8.04
CA LEU A 226 -6.91 21.73 -7.31
C LEU A 226 -7.20 21.90 -5.81
N PRO A 227 -8.42 22.29 -5.37
CA PRO A 227 -8.70 22.40 -3.94
C PRO A 227 -8.60 21.08 -3.16
N ILE A 228 -8.63 19.90 -3.82
CA ILE A 228 -8.40 18.57 -3.19
C ILE A 228 -7.01 18.50 -2.55
N LEU A 229 -6.03 19.26 -3.06
CA LEU A 229 -4.68 19.27 -2.50
C LEU A 229 -4.64 19.68 -1.02
N LEU A 230 -5.58 20.52 -0.55
CA LEU A 230 -5.63 20.99 0.83
C LEU A 230 -5.96 19.87 1.84
N PRO A 231 -7.08 19.13 1.71
CA PRO A 231 -7.33 17.99 2.58
C PRO A 231 -6.29 16.87 2.37
N THR A 232 -5.84 16.64 1.13
CA THR A 232 -4.80 15.65 0.83
C THR A 232 -3.51 15.94 1.60
N SER A 233 -3.02 17.17 1.55
CA SER A 233 -1.79 17.55 2.24
C SER A 233 -1.95 17.49 3.75
N ARG A 234 -3.09 17.93 4.31
CA ARG A 234 -3.36 17.82 5.75
C ARG A 234 -3.32 16.36 6.22
N ILE A 235 -3.95 15.44 5.47
CA ILE A 235 -3.95 14.01 5.81
C ILE A 235 -2.53 13.43 5.68
N MET A 236 -1.83 13.71 4.59
CA MET A 236 -0.47 13.21 4.37
C MET A 236 0.55 13.79 5.36
N ILE A 237 0.41 15.06 5.73
CA ILE A 237 1.24 15.71 6.76
C ILE A 237 0.85 15.21 8.15
N GLY A 238 -0.43 14.92 8.42
CA GLY A 238 -0.86 14.26 9.65
C GLY A 238 -0.25 12.87 9.81
N ALA A 239 0.01 12.19 8.70
CA ALA A 239 0.77 10.93 8.63
C ALA A 239 2.31 11.11 8.57
N ALA A 240 2.83 12.35 8.67
CA ALA A 240 4.20 12.71 8.29
C ALA A 240 5.32 12.01 9.07
N TYR A 241 5.05 11.40 10.23
CA TYR A 241 6.05 10.56 10.89
C TYR A 241 6.57 9.42 9.98
N SER A 242 5.83 9.07 8.92
CA SER A 242 6.18 7.99 8.00
C SER A 242 6.58 8.43 6.59
N PHE A 243 6.40 9.70 6.19
CA PHE A 243 6.56 10.13 4.79
C PHE A 243 7.64 11.19 4.59
N THR A 244 8.49 10.95 3.59
CA THR A 244 9.43 11.95 3.08
C THR A 244 8.72 13.01 2.22
N PRO A 245 9.26 14.23 2.08
CA PRO A 245 8.70 15.27 1.21
C PRO A 245 8.40 14.78 -0.22
N TRP A 246 9.29 13.98 -0.80
CA TRP A 246 9.08 13.39 -2.13
C TRP A 246 7.85 12.46 -2.19
N GLN A 247 7.61 11.66 -1.14
CA GLN A 247 6.42 10.80 -1.07
C GLN A 247 5.14 11.64 -0.95
N ILE A 248 5.15 12.71 -0.15
CA ILE A 248 4.03 13.65 -0.05
C ILE A 248 3.74 14.27 -1.42
N PHE A 249 4.77 14.76 -2.12
CA PHE A 249 4.64 15.24 -3.50
C PHE A 249 4.03 14.17 -4.42
N SER A 250 4.58 12.96 -4.43
CA SER A 250 4.10 11.89 -5.30
C SER A 250 2.65 11.50 -4.98
N GLY A 251 2.25 11.62 -3.71
CA GLY A 251 0.88 11.54 -3.24
C GLY A 251 -0.01 12.60 -3.88
N LEU A 252 0.31 13.87 -3.61
CA LEU A 252 -0.42 15.04 -4.10
C LEU A 252 -0.56 15.06 -5.62
N PHE A 253 0.53 14.80 -6.35
CA PHE A 253 0.53 14.76 -7.80
C PHE A 253 -0.37 13.64 -8.35
N SER A 254 -0.30 12.44 -7.74
CA SER A 254 -1.14 11.31 -8.15
C SER A 254 -2.62 11.57 -7.92
N VAL A 255 -2.98 12.15 -6.77
CA VAL A 255 -4.37 12.51 -6.45
C VAL A 255 -4.87 13.58 -7.41
N LEU A 256 -4.11 14.65 -7.62
CA LEU A 256 -4.48 15.72 -8.55
C LEU A 256 -4.64 15.22 -9.97
N SER A 257 -3.70 14.39 -10.45
CA SER A 257 -3.76 13.82 -11.81
C SER A 257 -4.97 12.91 -11.99
N LYS A 258 -5.28 12.03 -11.02
CA LYS A 258 -6.42 11.12 -11.08
C LYS A 258 -7.75 11.88 -10.99
N ALA A 259 -7.87 12.82 -10.04
CA ALA A 259 -9.05 13.67 -9.92
C ALA A 259 -9.30 14.53 -11.18
N THR A 260 -8.24 15.07 -11.79
CA THR A 260 -8.35 15.84 -13.05
C THR A 260 -8.84 14.96 -14.20
N LEU A 261 -8.34 13.72 -14.30
CA LEU A 261 -8.74 12.78 -15.34
C LEU A 261 -10.19 12.33 -15.18
N GLU A 262 -10.62 12.10 -13.93
CA GLU A 262 -11.96 11.61 -13.59
C GLU A 262 -13.00 12.74 -13.42
N GLY A 263 -12.58 14.02 -13.49
CA GLY A 263 -13.46 15.17 -13.31
C GLY A 263 -13.98 15.35 -11.88
N VAL A 264 -13.21 14.87 -10.88
CA VAL A 264 -13.60 14.87 -9.47
C VAL A 264 -13.31 16.24 -8.85
N ALA A 265 -14.35 16.86 -8.27
CA ALA A 265 -14.23 18.12 -7.54
C ALA A 265 -13.91 17.89 -6.05
N SER A 266 -13.42 18.91 -5.34
CA SER A 266 -13.06 18.78 -3.92
C SER A 266 -14.21 18.49 -2.95
N THR A 267 -15.44 18.77 -3.37
CA THR A 267 -16.66 18.47 -2.59
C THR A 267 -17.25 17.09 -2.92
N ASP A 268 -16.69 16.39 -3.90
CA ASP A 268 -17.15 15.06 -4.31
C ASP A 268 -16.71 14.03 -3.26
N PRO A 269 -17.61 13.14 -2.77
CA PRO A 269 -17.24 12.02 -1.89
C PRO A 269 -16.10 11.15 -2.45
N MET A 270 -15.99 11.03 -3.77
CA MET A 270 -14.90 10.31 -4.44
C MET A 270 -13.53 10.88 -4.11
N ALA A 271 -13.42 12.20 -3.84
CA ALA A 271 -12.15 12.82 -3.48
C ALA A 271 -11.56 12.21 -2.20
N ALA A 272 -12.38 11.88 -1.20
CA ALA A 272 -11.93 11.21 0.01
C ALA A 272 -11.38 9.80 -0.30
N THR A 273 -12.09 9.03 -1.14
CA THR A 273 -11.63 7.71 -1.60
C THR A 273 -10.28 7.79 -2.31
N LEU A 274 -10.08 8.77 -3.20
CA LEU A 274 -8.81 8.98 -3.89
C LEU A 274 -7.66 9.28 -2.92
N ILE A 275 -7.92 10.06 -1.87
CA ILE A 275 -6.93 10.39 -0.84
C ILE A 275 -6.60 9.14 -0.02
N ASP A 276 -7.61 8.42 0.46
CA ASP A 276 -7.45 7.24 1.31
C ASP A 276 -6.70 6.12 0.57
N GLU A 277 -7.07 5.83 -0.69
CA GLU A 277 -6.36 4.89 -1.55
C GLU A 277 -4.88 5.26 -1.67
N ARG A 278 -4.58 6.56 -1.85
CA ARG A 278 -3.21 7.01 -2.04
C ARG A 278 -2.41 6.97 -0.74
N VAL A 279 -3.00 7.37 0.38
CA VAL A 279 -2.36 7.31 1.70
C VAL A 279 -2.06 5.87 2.08
N LEU A 280 -3.00 4.94 1.87
CA LEU A 280 -2.79 3.51 2.08
C LEU A 280 -1.62 2.99 1.24
N PHE A 281 -1.58 3.33 -0.04
CA PHE A 281 -0.48 2.94 -0.93
C PHE A 281 0.87 3.47 -0.45
N LEU A 282 0.95 4.74 -0.04
CA LEU A 282 2.19 5.35 0.45
C LEU A 282 2.64 4.72 1.77
N ASN A 283 1.72 4.39 2.68
CA ASN A 283 2.00 3.65 3.91
C ASN A 283 2.61 2.29 3.58
N MET A 284 1.96 1.50 2.72
CA MET A 284 2.48 0.19 2.29
C MET A 284 3.89 0.30 1.67
N GLN A 285 4.14 1.34 0.87
CA GLN A 285 5.48 1.57 0.31
C GLN A 285 6.50 1.93 1.38
N SER A 286 6.16 2.82 2.32
CA SER A 286 7.05 3.23 3.40
C SER A 286 7.39 2.04 4.31
N ASP A 287 6.37 1.28 4.72
CA ASP A 287 6.52 0.07 5.52
C ASP A 287 7.41 -0.96 4.84
N ARG A 288 7.23 -1.15 3.52
CA ARG A 288 8.08 -2.04 2.73
C ARG A 288 9.53 -1.58 2.73
N MET A 289 9.80 -0.30 2.49
CA MET A 289 11.18 0.23 2.48
C MET A 289 11.84 0.09 3.85
N LEU A 290 11.13 0.40 4.93
CA LEU A 290 11.62 0.26 6.30
C LEU A 290 11.83 -1.22 6.68
N ALA A 291 10.95 -2.12 6.24
CA ALA A 291 11.10 -3.56 6.46
C ALA A 291 12.35 -4.12 5.77
N LEU A 292 12.63 -3.69 4.53
CA LEU A 292 13.86 -4.05 3.81
C LEU A 292 15.10 -3.52 4.54
N ALA A 293 15.12 -2.24 4.91
CA ALA A 293 16.22 -1.63 5.66
C ALA A 293 16.46 -2.33 7.01
N ARG A 294 15.38 -2.70 7.70
CA ARG A 294 15.43 -3.47 8.96
C ARG A 294 16.01 -4.86 8.74
N SER A 295 15.56 -5.58 7.71
CA SER A 295 16.06 -6.93 7.38
C SER A 295 17.56 -6.91 7.09
N GLU A 296 18.04 -5.98 6.28
CA GLU A 296 19.47 -5.81 5.98
C GLU A 296 20.28 -5.49 7.23
N THR A 297 19.77 -4.62 8.11
CA THR A 297 20.40 -4.26 9.38
C THR A 297 20.52 -5.45 10.31
N ILE A 298 19.44 -6.23 10.48
CA ILE A 298 19.42 -7.43 11.32
C ILE A 298 20.43 -8.46 10.79
N GLY A 299 20.44 -8.69 9.47
CA GLY A 299 21.39 -9.61 8.84
C GLY A 299 22.84 -9.19 9.06
N ALA A 300 23.14 -7.90 8.97
CA ALA A 300 24.48 -7.37 9.24
C ALA A 300 24.90 -7.51 10.70
N LEU A 301 24.00 -7.23 11.66
CA LEU A 301 24.29 -7.42 13.08
C LEU A 301 24.52 -8.89 13.44
N GLN A 302 23.77 -9.80 12.81
CA GLN A 302 23.98 -11.25 12.96
C GLN A 302 25.33 -11.70 12.36
N ALA A 303 25.77 -11.07 11.27
CA ALA A 303 27.08 -11.29 10.68
C ALA A 303 28.23 -10.62 11.47
N GLY A 304 27.93 -9.97 12.60
CA GLY A 304 28.94 -9.32 13.44
C GLY A 304 29.46 -7.98 12.90
N VAL A 305 28.76 -7.35 11.95
CA VAL A 305 29.17 -6.05 11.41
C VAL A 305 29.15 -5.00 12.53
N PRO A 306 30.28 -4.33 12.82
CA PRO A 306 30.33 -3.35 13.88
C PRO A 306 29.54 -2.09 13.47
N MET A 307 28.63 -1.65 14.33
CA MET A 307 27.85 -0.41 14.16
C MET A 307 27.93 0.48 15.42
N GLY A 308 29.06 0.43 16.11
CA GLY A 308 29.28 1.22 17.32
C GLY A 308 28.36 0.87 18.49
N VAL A 309 28.20 1.81 19.42
CA VAL A 309 27.33 1.70 20.62
C VAL A 309 25.87 1.50 20.24
N ARG A 310 25.44 2.11 19.14
CA ARG A 310 24.08 1.94 18.60
C ARG A 310 23.86 0.50 18.12
N GLY A 311 24.83 -0.07 17.40
CA GLY A 311 24.81 -1.47 16.98
C GLY A 311 24.75 -2.46 18.14
N THR A 312 25.57 -2.25 19.17
CA THR A 312 25.54 -3.10 20.36
C THR A 312 24.23 -2.97 21.11
N SER A 313 23.69 -1.76 21.23
CA SER A 313 22.36 -1.51 21.80
C SER A 313 21.24 -2.17 21.00
N THR A 314 21.27 -2.11 19.66
CA THR A 314 20.31 -2.84 18.82
C THR A 314 20.44 -4.34 18.99
N ARG A 315 21.65 -4.89 19.00
CA ARG A 315 21.86 -6.32 19.24
C ARG A 315 21.27 -6.73 20.59
N ALA A 316 21.55 -5.95 21.65
CA ALA A 316 20.98 -6.18 22.98
C ALA A 316 19.44 -6.08 22.98
N ALA A 317 18.86 -5.12 22.26
CA ALA A 317 17.42 -4.96 22.12
C ALA A 317 16.77 -6.13 21.36
N LEU A 318 17.38 -6.59 20.26
CA LEU A 318 16.92 -7.75 19.51
C LEU A 318 17.00 -9.03 20.36
N LEU A 319 18.06 -9.19 21.15
CA LEU A 319 18.19 -10.29 22.11
C LEU A 319 17.12 -10.19 23.20
N SER A 320 16.90 -9.01 23.78
CA SER A 320 15.84 -8.79 24.77
C SER A 320 14.44 -9.06 24.21
N GLN A 321 14.19 -8.70 22.95
CA GLN A 321 12.92 -9.00 22.29
C GLN A 321 12.75 -10.50 22.07
N ARG A 322 13.79 -11.19 21.59
CA ARG A 322 13.80 -12.66 21.49
C ARG A 322 13.55 -13.32 22.83
N GLN A 323 14.14 -12.80 23.91
CA GLN A 323 13.88 -13.27 25.27
C GLN A 323 12.45 -13.01 25.71
N ALA A 324 11.90 -11.81 25.47
CA ALA A 324 10.52 -11.49 25.81
C ALA A 324 9.54 -12.43 25.08
N LEU A 325 9.79 -12.69 23.80
CA LEU A 325 9.05 -13.69 23.02
C LEU A 325 9.20 -15.08 23.63
N ARG A 326 10.41 -15.51 24.01
CA ARG A 326 10.61 -16.81 24.69
C ARG A 326 9.93 -16.90 26.06
N ARG A 327 9.89 -15.83 26.84
CA ARG A 327 9.17 -15.81 28.13
C ARG A 327 7.68 -15.95 27.92
N LEU A 328 7.14 -15.30 26.89
CA LEU A 328 5.77 -15.52 26.46
C LEU A 328 5.58 -16.97 25.99
N ASP A 329 6.53 -17.52 25.22
CA ASP A 329 6.53 -18.91 24.77
C ASP A 329 6.49 -19.91 25.94
N VAL A 330 7.19 -19.62 27.03
CA VAL A 330 7.22 -20.49 28.23
C VAL A 330 5.95 -20.33 29.06
N ARG A 331 5.36 -19.13 29.14
CA ARG A 331 4.13 -18.87 29.90
C ARG A 331 2.87 -19.42 29.24
N LEU A 332 2.86 -19.50 27.91
CA LEU A 332 1.74 -20.00 27.11
C LEU A 332 1.80 -21.53 26.89
N ALA A 333 2.82 -22.22 27.42
CA ALA A 333 2.90 -23.67 27.39
C ALA A 333 1.80 -24.30 28.28
N PRO A 334 0.87 -25.13 27.74
CA PRO A 334 -0.38 -25.50 28.40
C PRO A 334 -0.30 -26.49 29.58
N LYS A 335 0.89 -26.85 30.08
CA LYS A 335 1.02 -27.75 31.23
C LYS A 335 2.03 -27.28 32.26
N ARG A 336 1.51 -26.68 33.33
CA ARG A 336 1.94 -27.00 34.71
C ARG A 336 0.73 -27.01 35.66
N PRO A 337 0.23 -28.18 36.09
CA PRO A 337 -0.16 -28.36 37.49
C PRO A 337 1.13 -28.78 38.23
N VAL A 338 1.51 -28.23 39.37
CA VAL A 338 0.78 -28.15 40.62
C VAL A 338 1.30 -26.93 41.38
N ASP A 339 0.43 -25.96 41.65
CA ASP A 339 0.46 -25.32 42.96
C ASP A 339 -0.98 -25.02 43.38
N THR A 340 -1.39 -25.73 44.41
CA THR A 340 -2.65 -25.57 45.13
C THR A 340 -2.66 -24.18 45.76
N GLN A 341 -3.12 -23.16 45.03
CA GLN A 341 -3.54 -21.90 45.64
C GLN A 341 -5.04 -21.72 45.47
N ALA A 342 -5.68 -21.56 46.63
CA ALA A 342 -7.12 -21.44 46.81
C ALA A 342 -7.70 -20.28 45.96
N PRO A 343 -8.97 -20.40 45.52
CA PRO A 343 -9.60 -19.40 44.67
C PRO A 343 -9.77 -18.09 45.45
N THR A 344 -9.17 -17.02 44.93
CA THR A 344 -9.48 -15.65 45.36
C THR A 344 -10.58 -15.12 44.43
N PRO A 345 -11.70 -14.57 44.94
CA PRO A 345 -12.78 -14.07 44.09
C PRO A 345 -12.52 -12.61 43.71
N MET A 346 -12.34 -12.30 42.42
CA MET A 346 -12.55 -10.96 41.87
C MET A 346 -13.00 -11.08 40.41
N VAL A 347 -14.24 -10.68 40.11
CA VAL A 347 -14.65 -9.36 39.59
C VAL A 347 -14.49 -9.30 38.06
N ASN A 348 -15.65 -9.34 37.40
CA ASN A 348 -15.83 -9.16 35.96
C ASN A 348 -15.24 -7.83 35.46
N PRO A 349 -14.54 -7.84 34.31
CA PRO A 349 -14.58 -6.73 33.38
C PRO A 349 -15.25 -7.18 32.07
N THR A 350 -16.46 -6.66 31.88
CA THR A 350 -17.14 -6.62 30.59
C THR A 350 -16.36 -5.69 29.66
N THR A 351 -15.64 -6.23 28.69
CA THR A 351 -15.25 -5.55 27.45
C THR A 351 -14.89 -6.66 26.47
N ALA A 352 -15.60 -6.76 25.35
CA ALA A 352 -15.29 -7.72 24.30
C ALA A 352 -14.11 -7.18 23.45
N PRO A 353 -12.94 -7.83 23.44
CA PRO A 353 -12.01 -7.72 22.34
C PRO A 353 -12.31 -8.86 21.35
N THR A 354 -11.90 -8.69 20.10
CA THR A 354 -11.74 -9.79 19.14
C THR A 354 -10.79 -10.82 19.74
N ASP A 355 -11.37 -11.89 20.30
CA ASP A 355 -10.71 -12.86 21.16
C ASP A 355 -10.01 -13.94 20.32
N VAL A 356 -8.89 -13.57 19.69
CA VAL A 356 -7.91 -14.58 19.29
C VAL A 356 -7.18 -14.96 20.57
N GLU A 357 -7.57 -16.08 21.19
CA GLU A 357 -6.88 -16.59 22.37
C GLU A 357 -5.36 -16.59 22.12
N PRO A 358 -4.56 -15.84 22.91
CA PRO A 358 -3.13 -15.66 22.67
C PRO A 358 -2.34 -16.98 22.56
N ALA A 359 -2.84 -18.04 23.21
CA ALA A 359 -2.27 -19.38 23.15
C ALA A 359 -2.38 -20.04 21.76
N HIS A 360 -3.45 -19.79 21.01
CA HIS A 360 -3.70 -20.38 19.69
C HIS A 360 -2.88 -19.72 18.57
N ALA A 361 -2.81 -18.39 18.54
CA ALA A 361 -1.96 -17.68 17.58
C ALA A 361 -0.48 -18.02 17.78
N TRP A 362 -0.11 -18.26 19.04
CA TRP A 362 1.23 -18.63 19.43
C TRP A 362 1.64 -20.03 18.96
N SER A 363 0.80 -21.05 19.18
CA SER A 363 1.10 -22.42 18.77
C SER A 363 1.23 -22.55 17.25
N VAL A 364 0.39 -21.84 16.49
CA VAL A 364 0.49 -21.75 15.02
C VAL A 364 1.83 -21.15 14.58
N ALA A 365 2.22 -19.99 15.13
CA ALA A 365 3.48 -19.34 14.78
C ALA A 365 4.70 -20.23 15.11
N ARG A 366 4.64 -20.94 16.23
CA ARG A 366 5.69 -21.85 16.67
C ARG A 366 5.80 -23.08 15.78
N LEU A 367 4.68 -23.69 15.39
CA LEU A 367 4.69 -24.82 14.46
C LEU A 367 5.21 -24.41 13.09
N VAL A 368 4.74 -23.28 12.54
CA VAL A 368 5.22 -22.68 11.27
C VAL A 368 6.75 -22.52 11.28
N ARG A 369 7.32 -22.05 12.40
CA ARG A 369 8.77 -21.94 12.57
C ARG A 369 9.48 -23.30 12.48
N TRP A 370 8.92 -24.34 13.11
CA TRP A 370 9.55 -25.67 13.13
C TRP A 370 9.49 -26.39 11.80
N ILE A 371 8.43 -26.16 11.03
CA ILE A 371 8.27 -26.73 9.71
C ILE A 371 8.87 -25.82 8.62
N GLU A 372 9.37 -24.64 8.99
CA GLU A 372 9.99 -23.67 8.08
C GLU A 372 9.06 -23.22 6.93
N GLY A 373 7.76 -23.09 7.21
CA GLY A 373 6.76 -22.70 6.21
C GLY A 373 5.33 -22.68 6.74
N PRO A 374 4.36 -22.22 5.93
CA PRO A 374 2.93 -22.34 6.22
C PRO A 374 2.55 -23.78 6.53
N LEU A 375 1.59 -23.98 7.43
CA LEU A 375 1.09 -25.32 7.79
C LEU A 375 0.52 -26.11 6.60
N THR A 376 0.20 -25.40 5.53
CA THR A 376 -0.44 -25.86 4.30
C THR A 376 0.55 -26.10 3.15
N GLU A 377 1.83 -25.76 3.31
CA GLU A 377 2.83 -25.92 2.24
C GLU A 377 3.34 -27.36 2.10
N ARG A 378 3.41 -27.85 0.84
CA ARG A 378 3.91 -29.20 0.47
C ARG A 378 5.41 -29.42 0.71
N SER A 379 6.18 -28.37 0.96
CA SER A 379 7.65 -28.46 1.14
C SER A 379 8.04 -29.32 2.37
N THR A 380 7.08 -29.61 3.25
CA THR A 380 7.26 -30.39 4.47
C THR A 380 6.53 -31.73 4.38
N THR A 381 6.95 -32.60 3.47
CA THR A 381 6.40 -33.97 3.40
C THR A 381 6.86 -34.79 4.60
N GLY A 382 5.90 -35.34 5.35
CA GLY A 382 6.12 -36.23 6.49
C GLY A 382 5.89 -35.61 7.87
N ARG A 383 5.76 -36.48 8.87
CA ARG A 383 5.62 -36.08 10.29
C ARG A 383 6.82 -35.26 10.75
N LEU A 384 6.57 -34.22 11.55
CA LEU A 384 7.64 -33.43 12.15
C LEU A 384 8.54 -34.32 13.01
N ASN A 385 9.85 -34.28 12.77
CA ASN A 385 10.83 -34.96 13.61
C ASN A 385 10.93 -34.26 14.97
N ARG A 386 10.13 -34.70 15.94
CA ARG A 386 10.03 -34.12 17.29
C ARG A 386 11.38 -34.05 18.00
N GLN A 387 12.20 -35.10 17.90
CA GLN A 387 13.56 -35.14 18.45
C GLN A 387 14.46 -34.08 17.82
N GLY A 388 14.41 -33.95 16.49
CA GLY A 388 15.14 -32.93 15.75
C GLY A 388 14.74 -31.51 16.17
N VAL A 389 13.45 -31.25 16.39
CA VAL A 389 12.94 -29.95 16.87
C VAL A 389 13.45 -29.65 18.28
N VAL A 390 13.34 -30.61 19.21
CA VAL A 390 13.86 -30.46 20.58
C VAL A 390 15.36 -30.14 20.55
N ALA A 391 16.14 -30.84 19.73
CA ALA A 391 17.59 -30.58 19.60
C ALA A 391 17.89 -29.19 19.02
N ARG A 392 17.14 -28.74 18.00
CA ARG A 392 17.27 -27.39 17.43
C ARG A 392 16.92 -26.30 18.44
N GLU A 393 15.83 -26.47 19.18
CA GLU A 393 15.41 -25.53 20.22
C GLU A 393 16.46 -25.44 21.34
N LYS A 394 17.02 -26.58 21.78
CA LYS A 394 18.14 -26.61 22.74
C LYS A 394 19.35 -25.85 22.23
N LYS A 395 19.77 -26.11 20.99
CA LYS A 395 20.89 -25.40 20.36
C LYS A 395 20.64 -23.90 20.22
N ALA A 396 19.40 -23.49 19.91
CA ALA A 396 19.02 -22.08 19.84
C ALA A 396 19.01 -21.41 21.22
N ILE A 397 18.69 -22.15 22.29
CA ILE A 397 18.82 -21.67 23.67
C ILE A 397 20.28 -21.46 24.02
N GLU A 398 21.14 -22.45 23.75
CA GLU A 398 22.58 -22.37 23.99
C GLU A 398 23.23 -21.20 23.23
N GLN A 399 22.88 -21.02 21.95
CA GLN A 399 23.39 -19.91 21.13
C GLN A 399 22.98 -18.55 21.70
N ASP A 400 21.71 -18.39 22.10
CA ASP A 400 21.24 -17.14 22.71
C ASP A 400 21.93 -16.88 24.06
N THR A 401 22.21 -17.91 24.86
CA THR A 401 22.98 -17.78 26.10
C THR A 401 24.42 -17.34 25.82
N GLN A 402 25.06 -17.88 24.79
CA GLN A 402 26.40 -17.42 24.36
C GLN A 402 26.35 -15.97 23.86
N ASP A 403 25.34 -15.60 23.08
CA ASP A 403 25.13 -14.23 22.60
C ASP A 403 24.87 -13.25 23.75
N GLN A 404 24.17 -13.67 24.81
CA GLN A 404 23.96 -12.87 26.03
C GLN A 404 25.26 -12.62 26.77
N GLN A 405 26.07 -13.66 26.96
CA GLN A 405 27.39 -13.54 27.58
C GLN A 405 28.29 -12.60 26.77
N GLY A 406 28.28 -12.73 25.45
CA GLY A 406 29.02 -11.83 24.54
C GLY A 406 28.49 -10.38 24.55
N ALA A 407 27.21 -10.17 24.86
CA ALA A 407 26.60 -8.85 24.98
C ALA A 407 26.66 -8.26 26.40
N GLY A 408 27.23 -8.97 27.38
CA GLY A 408 27.31 -8.52 28.78
C GLY A 408 25.95 -8.45 29.50
N LEU A 409 24.96 -9.21 29.03
CA LEU A 409 23.64 -9.29 29.67
C LEU A 409 23.64 -10.33 30.80
N PRO A 410 22.89 -10.11 31.90
CA PRO A 410 22.84 -11.06 33.01
C PRO A 410 22.24 -12.41 32.58
N PRO A 411 22.78 -13.54 33.07
CA PRO A 411 22.23 -14.86 32.78
C PRO A 411 20.84 -15.02 33.38
N GLU A 412 19.91 -15.56 32.60
CA GLU A 412 18.52 -15.73 32.97
C GLU A 412 18.30 -17.01 33.81
N PRO A 413 17.28 -17.06 34.71
CA PRO A 413 16.84 -18.32 35.30
C PRO A 413 16.50 -19.37 34.24
N VAL A 414 16.97 -20.59 34.47
CA VAL A 414 16.85 -21.73 33.54
C VAL A 414 15.36 -21.99 33.23
N SER A 415 14.96 -21.69 32.00
CA SER A 415 13.65 -22.13 31.50
C SER A 415 13.63 -23.65 31.41
N PRO A 416 12.51 -24.31 31.74
CA PRO A 416 12.38 -25.76 31.59
C PRO A 416 12.68 -26.18 30.15
N ALA A 417 13.40 -27.28 29.98
CA ALA A 417 13.74 -27.80 28.66
C ALA A 417 12.47 -28.28 27.92
N ILE A 418 12.33 -27.88 26.66
CA ILE A 418 11.24 -28.34 25.78
C ILE A 418 11.37 -29.86 25.57
N THR A 419 10.26 -30.58 25.73
CA THR A 419 10.15 -32.03 25.54
C THR A 419 9.47 -32.39 24.22
N GLU A 420 9.50 -33.66 23.82
CA GLU A 420 8.77 -34.13 22.64
C GLU A 420 7.24 -34.03 22.83
N ASP A 421 6.75 -34.17 24.06
CA ASP A 421 5.34 -34.01 24.40
C ASP A 421 4.88 -32.57 24.23
N ASP A 422 5.73 -31.59 24.57
CA ASP A 422 5.46 -30.17 24.32
C ASP A 422 5.36 -29.88 22.82
N VAL A 423 6.21 -30.52 22.01
CA VAL A 423 6.14 -30.43 20.54
C VAL A 423 4.83 -31.03 20.02
N GLY A 424 4.42 -32.19 20.54
CA GLY A 424 3.15 -32.84 20.17
C GLY A 424 1.92 -31.98 20.51
N LEU A 425 1.94 -31.33 21.67
CA LEU A 425 0.87 -30.43 22.11
C LEU A 425 0.75 -29.20 21.21
N VAL A 426 1.87 -28.52 20.92
CA VAL A 426 1.91 -27.38 20.00
C VAL A 426 1.42 -27.77 18.59
N ILE A 427 1.79 -28.96 18.10
CA ILE A 427 1.27 -29.46 16.82
C ILE A 427 -0.25 -29.54 16.84
N ASN A 428 -0.82 -30.21 17.85
CA ASN A 428 -2.26 -30.42 17.94
C ASN A 428 -3.03 -29.11 18.08
N GLU A 429 -2.55 -28.17 18.88
CA GLU A 429 -3.17 -26.86 19.04
C GLU A 429 -3.12 -26.03 17.76
N ALA A 430 -1.99 -26.03 17.05
CA ALA A 430 -1.85 -25.31 15.79
C ALA A 430 -2.76 -25.88 14.69
N LEU A 431 -2.86 -27.21 14.59
CA LEU A 431 -3.78 -27.87 13.65
C LEU A 431 -5.23 -27.55 13.99
N SER A 432 -5.62 -27.62 15.28
CA SER A 432 -6.97 -27.28 15.74
C SER A 432 -7.32 -25.82 15.46
N ALA A 433 -6.42 -24.89 15.79
CA ALA A 433 -6.63 -23.46 15.56
C ALA A 433 -6.78 -23.13 14.07
N THR A 434 -5.95 -23.73 13.22
CA THR A 434 -6.02 -23.53 11.75
C THR A 434 -7.30 -24.12 11.17
N ALA A 435 -7.70 -25.30 11.63
CA ALA A 435 -8.95 -25.93 11.20
C ALA A 435 -10.18 -25.09 11.59
N ARG A 436 -10.18 -24.54 12.82
CA ARG A 436 -11.22 -23.63 13.32
C ARG A 436 -11.28 -22.35 12.50
N PHE A 437 -10.13 -21.76 12.16
CA PHE A 437 -10.04 -20.59 11.31
C PHE A 437 -10.65 -20.86 9.92
N PHE A 438 -10.24 -21.92 9.24
CA PHE A 438 -10.80 -22.28 7.93
C PHE A 438 -12.29 -22.62 7.99
N HIS A 439 -12.74 -23.28 9.06
CA HIS A 439 -14.17 -23.54 9.27
C HIS A 439 -14.96 -22.23 9.36
N ALA A 440 -14.52 -21.28 10.18
CA ALA A 440 -15.17 -19.96 10.32
C ALA A 440 -15.13 -19.16 9.01
N ASP A 441 -14.00 -19.18 8.30
CA ASP A 441 -13.83 -18.50 7.02
C ASP A 441 -14.79 -19.05 5.94
N ILE A 442 -15.02 -20.37 5.92
CA ILE A 442 -16.04 -20.97 5.04
C ILE A 442 -17.45 -20.50 5.46
N GLU A 443 -17.74 -20.39 6.75
CA GLU A 443 -19.03 -19.89 7.25
C GLU A 443 -19.29 -18.43 6.88
N ASP A 444 -18.25 -17.60 6.89
CA ASP A 444 -18.34 -16.20 6.50
C ASP A 444 -18.48 -16.03 4.98
N LEU A 445 -17.73 -16.83 4.20
CA LEU A 445 -17.71 -16.73 2.74
C LEU A 445 -18.93 -17.37 2.07
N ALA A 446 -19.54 -18.39 2.67
CA ALA A 446 -20.65 -19.12 2.05
C ALA A 446 -21.88 -18.24 1.77
N PRO A 447 -22.41 -17.44 2.72
CA PRO A 447 -23.53 -16.53 2.46
C PRO A 447 -23.23 -15.53 1.35
N LEU A 448 -22.01 -15.00 1.33
CA LEU A 448 -21.57 -14.05 0.32
C LEU A 448 -21.49 -14.71 -1.07
N ALA A 449 -20.91 -15.91 -1.16
CA ALA A 449 -20.84 -16.68 -2.40
C ALA A 449 -22.24 -17.02 -2.96
N VAL A 450 -23.18 -17.41 -2.08
CA VAL A 450 -24.58 -17.65 -2.46
C VAL A 450 -25.22 -16.38 -3.00
N SER A 451 -25.09 -15.26 -2.28
CA SER A 451 -25.70 -13.97 -2.67
C SER A 451 -25.22 -13.47 -4.04
N LEU A 452 -23.96 -13.76 -4.39
CA LEU A 452 -23.33 -13.35 -5.64
C LEU A 452 -23.40 -14.41 -6.73
N SER A 453 -23.97 -15.59 -6.44
CA SER A 453 -23.92 -16.77 -7.32
C SER A 453 -22.50 -17.13 -7.78
N ALA A 454 -21.50 -16.94 -6.91
CA ALA A 454 -20.09 -17.16 -7.22
C ALA A 454 -19.74 -18.66 -7.19
N ALA A 455 -19.27 -19.19 -8.33
CA ALA A 455 -18.74 -20.56 -8.53
C ALA A 455 -19.35 -21.64 -7.61
N LYS A 456 -20.57 -22.09 -7.95
CA LYS A 456 -21.36 -23.07 -7.18
C LYS A 456 -20.58 -24.34 -6.83
N ASP A 457 -19.74 -24.83 -7.75
CA ASP A 457 -18.94 -26.04 -7.54
C ASP A 457 -17.86 -25.85 -6.47
N LEU A 458 -17.18 -24.69 -6.46
CA LEU A 458 -16.19 -24.34 -5.43
C LEU A 458 -16.84 -24.15 -4.06
N LEU A 459 -18.03 -23.54 -4.04
CA LEU A 459 -18.80 -23.41 -2.81
C LEU A 459 -19.21 -24.78 -2.27
N GLY A 460 -19.70 -25.69 -3.14
CA GLY A 460 -20.04 -27.06 -2.77
C GLY A 460 -18.85 -27.77 -2.11
N HIS A 461 -17.67 -27.66 -2.71
CA HIS A 461 -16.46 -28.26 -2.17
C HIS A 461 -16.01 -27.65 -0.82
N CYS A 462 -16.08 -26.32 -0.68
CA CYS A 462 -15.86 -25.67 0.62
C CYS A 462 -16.83 -26.17 1.70
N LEU A 463 -18.10 -26.39 1.37
CA LEU A 463 -19.10 -26.89 2.31
C LEU A 463 -18.85 -28.33 2.73
N GLU A 464 -18.36 -29.18 1.83
CA GLU A 464 -17.94 -30.57 2.13
C GLU A 464 -16.78 -30.63 3.12
N LEU A 465 -15.89 -29.63 3.12
CA LEU A 465 -14.74 -29.55 4.02
C LEU A 465 -15.11 -29.13 5.45
N LYS A 466 -16.32 -28.60 5.70
CA LYS A 466 -16.72 -28.12 7.03
C LYS A 466 -16.66 -29.20 8.11
N GLU A 467 -17.26 -30.35 7.87
CA GLU A 467 -17.31 -31.42 8.87
C GLU A 467 -15.91 -32.00 9.19
N PRO A 468 -15.05 -32.32 8.19
CA PRO A 468 -13.65 -32.68 8.46
C PRO A 468 -12.88 -31.62 9.25
N LEU A 469 -13.03 -30.33 8.93
CA LEU A 469 -12.35 -29.23 9.62
C LEU A 469 -12.86 -29.07 11.06
N ARG A 470 -14.17 -29.20 11.29
CA ARG A 470 -14.76 -29.19 12.62
C ARG A 470 -14.25 -30.36 13.47
N ALA A 471 -14.21 -31.57 12.89
CA ALA A 471 -13.69 -32.74 13.58
C ALA A 471 -12.20 -32.58 13.96
N LEU A 472 -11.39 -32.00 13.07
CA LEU A 472 -9.97 -31.69 13.34
C LEU A 472 -9.82 -30.60 14.41
N SER A 473 -10.68 -29.58 14.40
CA SER A 473 -10.73 -28.54 15.44
C SER A 473 -11.05 -29.12 16.82
N ASP A 474 -12.08 -29.98 16.90
CA ASP A 474 -12.60 -30.49 18.17
C ASP A 474 -11.70 -31.58 18.79
N LYS A 475 -11.07 -32.42 17.96
CA LYS A 475 -10.27 -33.57 18.39
C LYS A 475 -8.97 -33.71 17.59
N PRO A 476 -8.03 -32.75 17.67
CA PRO A 476 -6.82 -32.75 16.84
C PRO A 476 -5.96 -34.01 17.05
N ALA A 477 -5.87 -34.51 18.28
CA ALA A 477 -5.07 -35.69 18.62
C ALA A 477 -5.62 -37.01 18.04
N ALA A 478 -6.87 -37.03 17.55
CA ALA A 478 -7.45 -38.19 16.89
C ALA A 478 -7.06 -38.28 15.40
N PHE A 479 -6.47 -37.22 14.85
CA PHE A 479 -6.04 -37.16 13.46
C PHE A 479 -4.56 -37.52 13.32
N ASP A 480 -4.24 -38.18 12.22
CA ASP A 480 -2.85 -38.28 11.79
C ASP A 480 -2.38 -36.92 11.26
N GLU A 481 -1.18 -36.48 11.68
CA GLU A 481 -0.62 -35.17 11.35
C GLU A 481 -0.52 -34.93 9.84
N GLU A 482 -0.14 -35.95 9.06
CA GLU A 482 0.01 -35.84 7.61
C GLU A 482 -1.36 -35.68 6.95
N LYS A 483 -2.34 -36.48 7.38
CA LYS A 483 -3.73 -36.35 6.91
C LYS A 483 -4.33 -35.00 7.28
N ALA A 484 -4.05 -34.49 8.48
CA ALA A 484 -4.51 -33.17 8.92
C ALA A 484 -3.91 -32.06 8.05
N ARG A 485 -2.61 -32.10 7.74
CA ARG A 485 -1.97 -31.12 6.85
C ARG A 485 -2.53 -31.15 5.42
N VAL A 486 -2.78 -32.34 4.87
CA VAL A 486 -3.41 -32.49 3.55
C VAL A 486 -4.81 -31.86 3.55
N LEU A 487 -5.61 -32.11 4.59
CA LEU A 487 -6.93 -31.50 4.73
C LEU A 487 -6.86 -29.97 4.81
N LEU A 488 -5.95 -29.43 5.63
CA LEU A 488 -5.77 -27.99 5.76
C LEU A 488 -5.29 -27.34 4.45
N GLN A 489 -4.41 -28.02 3.71
CA GLN A 489 -3.95 -27.56 2.40
C GLN A 489 -5.10 -27.49 1.39
N ASP A 490 -5.93 -28.54 1.34
CA ASP A 490 -7.09 -28.59 0.46
C ASP A 490 -8.09 -27.46 0.77
N ALA A 491 -8.34 -27.24 2.08
CA ALA A 491 -9.15 -26.13 2.56
C ALA A 491 -8.59 -24.76 2.14
N GLU A 492 -7.30 -24.50 2.32
CA GLU A 492 -6.70 -23.23 1.91
C GLU A 492 -6.80 -23.00 0.40
N GLY A 493 -6.52 -24.04 -0.41
CA GLY A 493 -6.62 -23.96 -1.86
C GLY A 493 -8.04 -23.68 -2.34
N CYS A 494 -9.02 -24.35 -1.74
CA CYS A 494 -10.43 -24.18 -2.05
C CYS A 494 -10.95 -22.80 -1.61
N ILE A 495 -10.67 -22.38 -0.38
CA ILE A 495 -11.03 -21.05 0.16
C ILE A 495 -10.39 -19.94 -0.68
N GLY A 496 -9.10 -20.07 -1.02
CA GLY A 496 -8.38 -19.11 -1.84
C GLY A 496 -9.00 -18.97 -3.24
N SER A 497 -9.46 -20.07 -3.83
CA SER A 497 -10.16 -20.07 -5.12
C SER A 497 -11.56 -19.47 -5.01
N LEU A 498 -12.31 -19.79 -3.94
CA LEU A 498 -13.63 -19.21 -3.67
C LEU A 498 -13.55 -17.69 -3.48
N ARG A 499 -12.58 -17.18 -2.72
CA ARG A 499 -12.36 -15.73 -2.54
C ARG A 499 -12.08 -15.01 -3.85
N LYS A 500 -11.26 -15.59 -4.73
CA LYS A 500 -11.01 -15.03 -6.08
C LYS A 500 -12.29 -15.00 -6.91
N SER A 501 -13.10 -16.05 -6.85
CA SER A 501 -14.40 -16.13 -7.52
C SER A 501 -15.38 -15.08 -6.98
N ILE A 502 -15.51 -14.96 -5.66
CA ILE A 502 -16.34 -13.92 -5.01
C ILE A 502 -15.90 -12.54 -5.45
N LYS A 503 -14.60 -12.23 -5.42
CA LYS A 503 -14.08 -10.92 -5.83
C LYS A 503 -14.41 -10.62 -7.29
N THR A 504 -14.32 -11.62 -8.17
CA THR A 504 -14.70 -11.50 -9.57
C THR A 504 -16.21 -11.23 -9.71
N ALA A 505 -17.04 -11.98 -8.98
CA ALA A 505 -18.49 -11.81 -8.98
C ALA A 505 -18.93 -10.45 -8.40
N GLN A 506 -18.24 -9.93 -7.36
CA GLN A 506 -18.46 -8.60 -6.82
C GLN A 506 -18.15 -7.51 -7.84
N ALA A 507 -17.01 -7.62 -8.54
CA ALA A 507 -16.65 -6.68 -9.59
C ALA A 507 -17.69 -6.69 -10.73
N SER A 508 -18.14 -7.87 -11.16
CA SER A 508 -19.22 -8.01 -12.14
C SER A 508 -20.52 -7.38 -11.64
N ALA A 509 -20.94 -7.65 -10.40
CA ALA A 509 -22.17 -7.08 -9.83
C ALA A 509 -22.12 -5.55 -9.73
N GLN A 510 -20.96 -4.98 -9.34
CA GLN A 510 -20.74 -3.54 -9.32
C GLN A 510 -20.79 -2.94 -10.73
N GLN A 511 -20.22 -3.63 -11.73
CA GLN A 511 -20.26 -3.21 -13.12
C GLN A 511 -21.70 -3.18 -13.65
N VAL A 512 -22.50 -4.21 -13.36
CA VAL A 512 -23.94 -4.26 -13.71
C VAL A 512 -24.70 -3.10 -13.08
N LYS A 513 -24.50 -2.85 -11.77
CA LYS A 513 -25.13 -1.74 -11.06
C LYS A 513 -24.75 -0.39 -11.69
N ARG A 514 -23.46 -0.15 -11.91
CA ARG A 514 -22.95 1.08 -12.53
C ARG A 514 -23.52 1.28 -13.93
N PHE A 515 -23.60 0.23 -14.74
CA PHE A 515 -24.18 0.31 -16.07
C PHE A 515 -25.66 0.72 -16.00
N GLY A 516 -26.45 0.12 -15.11
CA GLY A 516 -27.86 0.48 -14.92
C GLY A 516 -28.08 1.94 -14.52
N GLU A 517 -27.26 2.45 -13.60
CA GLU A 517 -27.27 3.86 -13.19
C GLU A 517 -26.91 4.79 -14.36
N GLN A 518 -25.84 4.48 -15.10
CA GLN A 518 -25.39 5.29 -16.23
C GLN A 518 -26.35 5.23 -17.42
N LEU A 519 -27.00 4.09 -17.65
CA LEU A 519 -28.06 3.95 -18.65
C LEU A 519 -29.26 4.85 -18.30
N GLY A 520 -29.69 4.85 -17.02
CA GLY A 520 -30.76 5.72 -16.56
C GLY A 520 -30.43 7.21 -16.73
N LEU A 521 -29.20 7.61 -16.42
CA LEU A 521 -28.72 8.99 -16.64
C LEU A 521 -28.70 9.35 -18.13
N ALA A 522 -28.17 8.48 -18.98
CA ALA A 522 -28.11 8.70 -20.42
C ALA A 522 -29.52 8.82 -21.04
N LEU A 523 -30.46 7.96 -20.64
CA LEU A 523 -31.86 8.03 -21.08
C LEU A 523 -32.55 9.32 -20.65
N ASN A 524 -32.27 9.84 -19.45
CA ASN A 524 -32.85 11.09 -18.97
C ASN A 524 -32.27 12.33 -19.67
N ALA A 525 -30.99 12.27 -20.08
CA ALA A 525 -30.33 13.36 -20.79
C ALA A 525 -30.66 13.38 -22.28
N GLU A 526 -30.99 12.23 -22.87
CA GLU A 526 -31.21 12.08 -24.31
C GLU A 526 -32.61 12.56 -24.72
N THR A 527 -32.67 13.51 -25.65
CA THR A 527 -33.95 13.88 -26.28
C THR A 527 -34.36 12.79 -27.26
N LEU A 528 -35.45 12.09 -26.95
CA LEU A 528 -36.01 11.02 -27.79
C LEU A 528 -36.85 11.63 -28.92
N VAL A 529 -36.45 11.37 -30.16
CA VAL A 529 -37.07 11.92 -31.38
C VAL A 529 -37.43 10.76 -32.30
N LEU A 530 -38.68 10.71 -32.77
CA LEU A 530 -39.13 9.61 -33.63
C LEU A 530 -38.24 9.51 -34.89
N GLY A 531 -37.71 8.31 -35.14
CA GLY A 531 -36.82 8.03 -36.28
C GLY A 531 -35.34 8.35 -36.05
N LYS A 532 -34.95 8.90 -34.90
CA LYS A 532 -33.55 9.27 -34.60
C LYS A 532 -32.66 8.04 -34.39
N ARG A 533 -31.57 7.99 -35.16
CA ARG A 533 -30.61 6.86 -35.22
C ARG A 533 -29.25 7.16 -34.57
N HIS A 534 -29.16 8.22 -33.81
CA HIS A 534 -27.94 8.63 -33.09
C HIS A 534 -28.32 9.15 -31.69
N GLY A 535 -27.34 9.34 -30.83
CA GLY A 535 -27.55 9.84 -29.47
C GLY A 535 -26.24 9.97 -28.71
N GLY A 536 -26.34 10.18 -27.41
CA GLY A 536 -25.20 10.26 -26.50
C GLY A 536 -24.56 8.90 -26.23
N ALA A 537 -23.68 8.89 -25.22
CA ALA A 537 -23.01 7.69 -24.75
C ALA A 537 -23.44 7.34 -23.32
N ILE A 538 -23.52 6.04 -23.03
CA ILE A 538 -23.65 5.53 -21.67
C ILE A 538 -22.24 5.59 -21.07
N ALA A 539 -22.01 6.42 -20.05
CA ALA A 539 -20.68 6.65 -19.46
C ALA A 539 -20.20 5.48 -18.57
N CYS A 540 -20.28 4.26 -19.12
CA CYS A 540 -19.82 3.01 -18.56
C CYS A 540 -19.12 2.23 -19.68
N PRO A 541 -17.79 2.35 -19.82
CA PRO A 541 -17.06 1.57 -20.81
C PRO A 541 -17.16 0.07 -20.55
N LEU A 542 -17.51 -0.72 -21.56
CA LEU A 542 -17.67 -2.17 -21.50
C LEU A 542 -16.86 -2.88 -22.59
N ARG A 543 -16.63 -4.18 -22.43
CA ARG A 543 -16.03 -5.06 -23.46
C ARG A 543 -17.12 -5.56 -24.40
N THR A 544 -16.72 -6.03 -25.58
CA THR A 544 -17.68 -6.65 -26.51
C THR A 544 -18.36 -7.89 -25.91
N ASP A 545 -17.64 -8.66 -25.09
CA ASP A 545 -18.17 -9.88 -24.43
C ASP A 545 -19.24 -9.56 -23.36
N ASP A 546 -19.26 -8.33 -22.84
CA ASP A 546 -20.28 -7.86 -21.89
C ASP A 546 -21.66 -7.68 -22.55
N TRP A 547 -21.71 -7.67 -23.89
CA TRP A 547 -22.96 -7.54 -24.65
C TRP A 547 -24.01 -8.57 -24.21
N ALA A 548 -23.59 -9.81 -23.96
CA ALA A 548 -24.54 -10.92 -23.74
C ALA A 548 -25.39 -10.69 -22.49
N TRP A 549 -24.78 -10.25 -21.39
CA TRP A 549 -25.52 -9.97 -20.16
C TRP A 549 -26.33 -8.68 -20.27
N VAL A 550 -25.81 -7.64 -20.95
CA VAL A 550 -26.57 -6.41 -21.18
C VAL A 550 -27.82 -6.70 -22.01
N ALA A 551 -27.70 -7.50 -23.08
CA ALA A 551 -28.83 -7.93 -23.88
C ALA A 551 -29.82 -8.75 -23.06
N GLN A 552 -29.34 -9.72 -22.27
CA GLN A 552 -30.21 -10.52 -21.39
C GLN A 552 -31.00 -9.66 -20.39
N THR A 553 -30.36 -8.63 -19.81
CA THR A 553 -30.98 -7.77 -18.80
C THR A 553 -31.91 -6.71 -19.42
N TYR A 554 -31.48 -6.04 -20.49
CA TYR A 554 -32.11 -4.80 -20.99
C TYR A 554 -32.74 -4.90 -22.38
N HIS A 555 -32.52 -5.96 -23.17
CA HIS A 555 -33.17 -6.09 -24.48
C HIS A 555 -34.68 -6.30 -24.32
N ARG A 556 -35.49 -5.55 -25.08
CA ARG A 556 -36.97 -5.56 -25.07
C ARG A 556 -37.57 -5.26 -23.69
N ARG A 557 -36.98 -4.28 -23.00
CA ARG A 557 -37.52 -3.79 -21.72
C ARG A 557 -38.24 -2.47 -21.90
N TRP A 558 -39.48 -2.42 -21.42
CA TRP A 558 -40.33 -1.24 -21.45
C TRP A 558 -39.72 -0.09 -20.65
N LEU A 559 -39.95 1.15 -21.10
CA LEU A 559 -39.59 2.38 -20.41
C LEU A 559 -40.85 3.07 -19.87
N PRO A 560 -41.36 2.68 -18.69
CA PRO A 560 -42.65 3.17 -18.16
C PRO A 560 -42.65 4.66 -17.84
N ARG A 561 -41.47 5.26 -17.62
CA ARG A 561 -41.32 6.69 -17.33
C ARG A 561 -41.42 7.56 -18.58
N LEU A 562 -41.29 6.97 -19.77
CA LEU A 562 -41.37 7.72 -21.01
C LEU A 562 -42.82 7.90 -21.45
N LYS A 563 -43.32 9.14 -21.37
CA LYS A 563 -44.69 9.49 -21.77
C LYS A 563 -44.77 10.30 -23.06
N TYR A 564 -43.64 10.82 -23.54
CA TYR A 564 -43.61 11.75 -24.66
C TYR A 564 -42.46 11.43 -25.60
N LEU A 565 -42.65 11.71 -26.89
CA LEU A 565 -41.62 11.70 -27.92
C LEU A 565 -41.66 13.01 -28.69
N LYS A 566 -40.51 13.43 -29.20
CA LYS A 566 -40.44 14.59 -30.10
C LYS A 566 -40.74 14.14 -31.54
N VAL A 567 -41.69 14.78 -32.20
CA VAL A 567 -42.05 14.54 -33.61
C VAL A 567 -42.11 15.91 -34.29
N ASP A 568 -41.35 16.09 -35.38
CA ASP A 568 -41.28 17.34 -36.14
C ASP A 568 -41.03 18.61 -35.31
N GLY A 569 -40.28 18.47 -34.21
CA GLY A 569 -39.96 19.59 -33.32
C GLY A 569 -40.88 19.72 -32.11
N GLU A 570 -42.03 19.06 -32.11
CA GLU A 570 -43.04 19.16 -31.04
C GLU A 570 -43.03 17.95 -30.12
N LEU A 571 -43.34 18.16 -28.84
CA LEU A 571 -43.40 17.09 -27.85
C LEU A 571 -44.82 16.48 -27.85
N ILE A 572 -44.94 15.24 -28.36
CA ILE A 572 -46.21 14.52 -28.47
C ILE A 572 -46.28 13.45 -27.39
N THR A 573 -47.41 13.39 -26.68
CA THR A 573 -47.72 12.31 -25.73
C THR A 573 -47.91 11.00 -26.50
N LEU A 574 -47.26 9.93 -26.03
CA LEU A 574 -47.46 8.60 -26.59
C LEU A 574 -48.94 8.20 -26.48
N PRO A 575 -49.61 7.84 -27.59
CA PRO A 575 -50.95 7.26 -27.56
C PRO A 575 -51.02 6.02 -26.67
N PHE A 576 -52.23 5.67 -26.23
CA PHE A 576 -52.40 4.50 -25.37
C PHE A 576 -51.91 3.21 -26.05
N ASP A 577 -52.03 3.08 -27.37
CA ASP A 577 -51.56 1.93 -28.15
C ASP A 577 -50.07 1.97 -28.50
N GLN A 578 -49.30 2.93 -27.98
CA GLN A 578 -47.86 3.06 -28.20
C GLN A 578 -47.07 3.04 -26.88
N ALA A 579 -45.86 2.51 -26.94
CA ALA A 579 -44.92 2.46 -25.83
C ALA A 579 -43.49 2.55 -26.37
N ALA A 580 -42.50 2.75 -25.49
CA ALA A 580 -41.10 2.67 -25.87
C ALA A 580 -40.37 1.61 -25.05
N ALA A 581 -39.44 0.90 -25.69
CA ALA A 581 -38.63 -0.10 -25.03
C ALA A 581 -37.18 -0.05 -25.51
N LEU A 582 -36.29 -0.60 -24.70
CA LEU A 582 -34.87 -0.74 -25.00
C LEU A 582 -34.64 -1.85 -26.01
N TYR A 583 -33.67 -1.65 -26.89
CA TYR A 583 -33.19 -2.60 -27.87
C TYR A 583 -31.67 -2.62 -27.86
N VAL A 584 -31.08 -3.72 -27.41
CA VAL A 584 -29.63 -3.91 -27.38
C VAL A 584 -29.16 -4.56 -28.67
N THR A 585 -28.21 -3.95 -29.37
CA THR A 585 -27.56 -4.48 -30.59
C THR A 585 -26.19 -5.05 -30.26
N GLY A 586 -25.71 -6.06 -31.01
CA GLY A 586 -24.41 -6.71 -30.75
C GLY A 586 -23.19 -6.06 -31.39
N SER A 587 -23.38 -5.01 -32.20
CA SER A 587 -22.30 -4.36 -32.93
C SER A 587 -22.61 -2.89 -33.13
N SER A 588 -21.64 -2.02 -32.84
CA SER A 588 -21.71 -0.61 -33.22
C SER A 588 -20.92 -0.37 -34.50
N GLN A 589 -21.51 0.36 -35.46
CA GLN A 589 -20.80 0.81 -36.67
C GLN A 589 -19.86 2.00 -36.39
N SER A 590 -19.96 2.60 -35.19
CA SER A 590 -19.28 3.84 -34.82
C SER A 590 -18.04 3.62 -33.94
N GLY A 591 -17.51 2.40 -33.87
CA GLY A 591 -16.31 2.07 -33.08
C GLY A 591 -16.53 1.87 -31.57
N TYR A 592 -17.79 1.91 -31.12
CA TYR A 592 -18.20 1.56 -29.76
C TYR A 592 -18.27 0.04 -29.56
N ALA A 593 -18.36 -0.42 -28.30
CA ALA A 593 -18.45 -1.85 -28.02
C ALA A 593 -19.74 -2.44 -28.59
N PHE A 594 -20.87 -1.77 -28.35
CA PHE A 594 -22.20 -2.06 -28.86
C PHE A 594 -23.14 -0.88 -28.56
N ASP A 595 -24.38 -0.91 -29.06
CA ASP A 595 -25.35 0.17 -28.88
C ASP A 595 -26.63 -0.31 -28.18
N VAL A 596 -27.23 0.57 -27.37
CA VAL A 596 -28.54 0.43 -26.75
C VAL A 596 -29.47 1.49 -27.33
N SER A 597 -30.43 1.09 -28.16
CA SER A 597 -31.41 1.99 -28.75
C SER A 597 -32.73 1.99 -27.98
N VAL A 598 -33.50 3.06 -28.11
CA VAL A 598 -34.90 3.12 -27.68
C VAL A 598 -35.77 2.97 -28.91
N HIS A 599 -36.66 1.99 -28.93
CA HIS A 599 -37.56 1.73 -30.05
C HIS A 599 -39.02 2.03 -29.68
N LEU A 600 -39.79 2.47 -30.68
CA LEU A 600 -41.24 2.57 -30.57
C LEU A 600 -41.88 1.18 -30.70
N TRP A 601 -42.80 0.87 -29.79
CA TRP A 601 -43.60 -0.35 -29.79
C TRP A 601 -45.06 0.02 -29.97
N GLN A 602 -45.79 -0.83 -30.68
CA GLN A 602 -47.22 -0.66 -30.91
C GLN A 602 -47.99 -1.89 -30.43
N ARG A 603 -49.18 -1.63 -29.87
CA ARG A 603 -50.11 -2.66 -29.47
C ARG A 603 -50.77 -3.29 -30.70
N ARG A 604 -50.92 -4.61 -30.70
CA ARG A 604 -51.63 -5.34 -31.75
C ARG A 604 -53.11 -4.97 -31.75
N ALA A 605 -53.71 -4.93 -32.94
CA ALA A 605 -55.12 -4.64 -33.11
C ALA A 605 -55.99 -5.63 -32.32
N GLY A 606 -56.97 -5.12 -31.57
CA GLY A 606 -57.87 -5.92 -30.72
C GLY A 606 -57.32 -6.30 -29.35
N CYS A 607 -56.04 -6.04 -29.06
CA CYS A 607 -55.45 -6.28 -27.74
C CYS A 607 -55.67 -5.11 -26.78
N THR A 608 -55.84 -5.39 -25.48
CA THR A 608 -56.11 -4.37 -24.44
C THR A 608 -55.11 -4.38 -23.29
N GLY A 609 -54.18 -5.33 -23.26
CA GLY A 609 -53.17 -5.47 -22.22
C GLY A 609 -52.12 -4.37 -22.22
N GLN A 610 -51.52 -4.13 -21.05
CA GLN A 610 -50.47 -3.14 -20.85
C GLN A 610 -49.13 -3.59 -21.48
N PRO A 611 -48.17 -2.67 -21.70
CA PRO A 611 -46.84 -3.03 -22.20
C PRO A 611 -46.11 -4.04 -21.32
N SER A 612 -46.34 -4.03 -20.00
CA SER A 612 -45.88 -5.06 -19.07
C SER A 612 -46.85 -5.17 -17.88
N GLU A 613 -46.82 -6.30 -17.19
CA GLU A 613 -47.56 -6.53 -15.95
C GLU A 613 -46.64 -6.42 -14.71
N LEU A 614 -45.32 -6.31 -14.90
CA LEU A 614 -44.34 -6.23 -13.83
C LEU A 614 -44.02 -4.77 -13.45
N ASN A 615 -43.78 -4.54 -12.16
CA ASN A 615 -43.42 -3.24 -11.60
C ASN A 615 -41.92 -3.15 -11.31
N GLU A 616 -41.10 -3.25 -12.35
CA GLU A 616 -39.64 -3.11 -12.30
C GLU A 616 -39.21 -1.81 -13.01
N ASP A 617 -37.94 -1.39 -12.89
CA ASP A 617 -37.44 -0.18 -13.59
C ASP A 617 -37.41 -0.36 -15.11
N TYR A 618 -37.13 -1.58 -15.56
CA TYR A 618 -37.05 -1.99 -16.97
C TYR A 618 -37.81 -3.31 -17.17
N PRO A 619 -39.14 -3.33 -17.04
CA PRO A 619 -39.89 -4.58 -17.07
C PRO A 619 -39.96 -5.14 -18.51
N PRO A 620 -40.07 -6.46 -18.70
CA PRO A 620 -40.15 -7.08 -20.02
C PRO A 620 -41.39 -6.63 -20.79
N MET A 621 -41.26 -6.39 -22.09
CA MET A 621 -42.39 -6.13 -22.98
C MET A 621 -43.29 -7.37 -23.13
N ASN A 622 -44.60 -7.17 -23.15
CA ASN A 622 -45.61 -8.20 -23.45
C ASN A 622 -45.69 -8.43 -24.97
N GLU A 623 -44.78 -9.24 -25.50
CA GLU A 623 -44.66 -9.53 -26.94
C GLU A 623 -45.89 -10.23 -27.55
N ALA A 624 -46.76 -10.82 -26.72
CA ALA A 624 -48.02 -11.41 -27.18
C ALA A 624 -49.02 -10.34 -27.65
N GLN A 625 -49.02 -9.16 -27.01
CA GLN A 625 -49.97 -8.08 -27.29
C GLN A 625 -49.32 -6.84 -27.91
N TRP A 626 -47.99 -6.75 -27.87
CA TRP A 626 -47.21 -5.64 -28.38
C TRP A 626 -46.13 -6.13 -29.33
N PHE A 627 -45.73 -5.31 -30.30
CA PHE A 627 -44.63 -5.62 -31.20
C PHE A 627 -43.72 -4.41 -31.39
N ASP A 628 -42.43 -4.68 -31.60
CA ASP A 628 -41.44 -3.66 -31.94
C ASP A 628 -41.70 -3.16 -33.36
N THR A 629 -41.84 -1.85 -33.54
CA THR A 629 -41.97 -1.25 -34.88
C THR A 629 -40.63 -1.12 -35.59
N TYR A 630 -39.52 -1.34 -34.88
CA TYR A 630 -38.15 -1.09 -35.30
C TYR A 630 -37.87 0.36 -35.67
N ILE A 631 -38.73 1.29 -35.25
CA ILE A 631 -38.51 2.73 -35.40
C ILE A 631 -37.70 3.20 -34.19
N PRO A 632 -36.42 3.57 -34.35
CA PRO A 632 -35.61 4.05 -33.25
C PRO A 632 -35.99 5.49 -32.89
N CYS A 633 -35.97 5.80 -31.60
CA CYS A 633 -36.20 7.13 -31.04
C CYS A 633 -34.90 7.77 -30.52
N ALA A 634 -33.88 6.95 -30.25
CA ALA A 634 -32.50 7.33 -29.97
C ALA A 634 -31.61 6.09 -30.04
N VAL A 635 -30.31 6.30 -30.20
CA VAL A 635 -29.27 5.26 -30.10
C VAL A 635 -28.22 5.73 -29.11
N LEU A 636 -28.07 5.01 -27.99
CA LEU A 636 -27.07 5.30 -26.97
C LEU A 636 -25.87 4.38 -27.16
N HIS A 637 -24.68 4.98 -27.19
CA HIS A 637 -23.44 4.26 -27.48
C HIS A 637 -22.73 3.79 -26.21
N VAL A 638 -22.25 2.54 -26.18
CA VAL A 638 -21.48 1.99 -25.04
C VAL A 638 -19.97 2.03 -25.34
N PRO A 639 -19.18 2.90 -24.68
CA PRO A 639 -17.75 3.04 -24.93
C PRO A 639 -17.01 1.72 -24.76
N ARG A 640 -15.96 1.51 -25.55
CA ARG A 640 -15.11 0.33 -25.42
C ARG A 640 -14.17 0.50 -24.23
N ALA A 641 -14.15 -0.48 -23.32
CA ALA A 641 -13.14 -0.55 -22.28
C ALA A 641 -11.76 -0.85 -22.92
N THR A 642 -10.75 -0.06 -22.54
CA THR A 642 -9.35 -0.20 -23.00
C THR A 642 -8.60 -1.27 -22.23
#